data_AF-A0A6A6HEF7-F1
#
_entry.id   AF-A0A6A6HEF7-F1
#
_cell.length_a   1.000
_cell.length_b   1.000
_cell.length_c   1.000
_cell.angle_alpha   90.00
_cell.angle_beta   90.00
_cell.angle_gamma   90.00
#
_symmetry.space_group_name_H-M   'P 1'
#
loop_
_entity.id
_entity.type
_entity.pdbx_description
1 polymer ?
#
loop_
_entity_poly.entity_id
_entity_poly.type
_entity_poly.pdbx_seq_one_letter_code
_entity_poly.pdbx_strand_id
1 'polypeptide(L)'
;MMGPQGDAALEEFAARVVHMKGIFRLTAEKEKSVQASLMEWLRASIWWFLKGKAGLEELIRGRPRHLDPSDPQWREQLAQPHVDLAKCWWIVTEVVPLHPNWVGEEEPRSAVTTSSRGSTRASESERIYDVVEHVLANLKALMMSMSRNNVMPPSASLIQGQDTMIWVPYPSFSLDVKTSLSGTRSKSILAEEVQQKEMYNLSSVIPLADTPTDFYYGRMFVTASIFTDDQNTEPISFACVVSLIRDRTDYQIKMLICSQSELANLCVQPDRKLAPSWYDVQWRTRYNGLYVSLPHGYTLSLEFNEKDFKTIWNIYDYTTKLELSLQPISDGQERFAYEVTLRDFQLTDPTGSYGFPPERIPRCRARVFKRIAVKREPTGDRRIHSGYRLLVVTSPKTKTLRSLTYELAQQILINFEFQNDGDVNAKGAPVLLMRLPRREAQISLFMSFNDANERNTLYYILNGMSVTSHEDIVARLKLDNVSVKPASASAQQELIPATDPLKDLQWKDLVVINRRAEEEGESIKTVGSESLRIVARHAAGALTDRCNFGPGELHLRLPPSSPPSLSSSTSSNPSPSAFATNPFPSNSLAPIITLLRAPATSLTSSTDPRATSPSVPSALSTILSTALSHPTTRTYTFPNLASLHKFQEVLTGQRVRFDGLAERVSISRKRTGSALPGLSKRNLEARHVRVQIVRGLSGSDFGGAPTSQIALFFEGFPAADAMNFLLRPTDAYERVEGKHAPKDKERESREGSPALGGGGGGGGGGGGGGGEGKFGVRLVDAKFSLPNRDSGGKEKERDKEKESRWRMSRSGHGNAAGQDPNAYADGEGLERRAQELGLDAALGVGGGRDAEALRRRFVCLDELEFAEMHDDVFIGFGSEQERDAFCDALPAAATTMSRGMTFKRR
;
A
#
# COMPACT_ATOMS: atom_id res chain seq x y z
N MET A 1 37.51 -17.09 -27.76
CA MET A 1 38.75 -16.86 -28.53
C MET A 1 39.35 -15.52 -28.13
N MET A 2 40.24 -15.49 -27.14
CA MET A 2 41.14 -14.34 -26.92
C MET A 2 42.26 -14.40 -27.96
N GLY A 3 42.65 -13.26 -28.52
CA GLY A 3 43.58 -13.17 -29.66
C GLY A 3 45.07 -13.43 -29.31
N PRO A 4 45.95 -13.40 -30.33
CA PRO A 4 47.38 -13.75 -30.24
C PRO A 4 48.19 -12.94 -29.21
N GLN A 5 47.68 -11.78 -28.77
CA GLN A 5 48.33 -10.94 -27.76
C GLN A 5 48.32 -11.56 -26.35
N GLY A 6 47.31 -12.37 -26.02
CA GLY A 6 47.24 -13.03 -24.70
C GLY A 6 48.26 -14.16 -24.57
N ASP A 7 48.50 -14.87 -25.66
CA ASP A 7 49.50 -15.94 -25.73
C ASP A 7 50.92 -15.37 -25.65
N ALA A 8 51.19 -14.26 -26.36
CA ALA A 8 52.48 -13.56 -26.28
C ALA A 8 52.79 -13.06 -24.85
N ALA A 9 51.81 -12.49 -24.14
CA ALA A 9 52.00 -12.05 -22.76
C ALA A 9 52.24 -13.22 -21.79
N LEU A 10 51.60 -14.37 -22.03
CA LEU A 10 51.84 -15.59 -21.26
C LEU A 10 53.24 -16.14 -21.52
N GLU A 11 53.70 -16.14 -22.77
CA GLU A 11 55.05 -16.57 -23.16
C GLU A 11 56.13 -15.65 -22.58
N GLU A 12 55.89 -14.34 -22.59
CA GLU A 12 56.74 -13.36 -21.93
C GLU A 12 56.82 -13.61 -20.42
N PHE A 13 55.69 -13.84 -19.76
CA PHE A 13 55.67 -14.20 -18.34
C PHE A 13 56.45 -15.49 -18.07
N ALA A 14 56.18 -16.53 -18.87
CA ALA A 14 56.83 -17.84 -18.79
C ALA A 14 58.35 -17.72 -18.88
N ALA A 15 58.87 -16.95 -19.84
CA ALA A 15 60.31 -16.73 -20.01
C ALA A 15 60.95 -16.13 -18.75
N ARG A 16 60.24 -15.27 -18.02
CA ARG A 16 60.74 -14.59 -16.82
C ARG A 16 60.69 -15.46 -15.56
N VAL A 17 59.82 -16.49 -15.52
CA VAL A 17 59.63 -17.36 -14.33
C VAL A 17 60.06 -18.81 -14.53
N VAL A 18 60.55 -19.19 -15.72
CA VAL A 18 60.92 -20.58 -16.06
C VAL A 18 61.97 -21.18 -15.11
N HIS A 19 62.89 -20.36 -14.61
CA HIS A 19 63.93 -20.80 -13.66
C HIS A 19 63.35 -21.27 -12.32
N MET A 20 62.11 -20.91 -11.98
CA MET A 20 61.45 -21.28 -10.72
C MET A 20 60.92 -22.72 -10.69
N LYS A 21 60.80 -23.37 -11.85
CA LYS A 21 60.24 -24.74 -11.94
C LYS A 21 60.99 -25.77 -11.12
N GLY A 22 62.32 -25.70 -11.14
CA GLY A 22 63.17 -26.64 -10.41
C GLY A 22 62.91 -26.60 -8.91
N ILE A 23 62.76 -25.40 -8.34
CA ILE A 23 62.50 -25.27 -6.91
C ILE A 23 61.08 -25.74 -6.57
N PHE A 24 60.07 -25.39 -7.37
CA PHE A 24 58.68 -25.80 -7.15
C PHE A 24 58.52 -27.33 -7.15
N ARG A 25 59.24 -28.02 -8.05
CA ARG A 25 59.27 -29.48 -8.08
C ARG A 25 59.87 -30.07 -6.80
N LEU A 26 61.01 -29.54 -6.35
CA LEU A 26 61.68 -30.01 -5.14
C LEU A 26 60.84 -29.76 -3.88
N THR A 27 60.18 -28.60 -3.75
CA THR A 27 59.28 -28.35 -2.61
C THR A 27 58.06 -29.26 -2.64
N ALA A 28 57.42 -29.41 -3.81
CA ALA A 28 56.26 -30.30 -3.95
C ALA A 28 56.59 -31.75 -3.54
N GLU A 29 57.72 -32.30 -4.02
CA GLU A 29 58.18 -33.66 -3.73
C GLU A 29 58.57 -33.85 -2.25
N LYS A 30 59.11 -32.80 -1.61
CA LYS A 30 59.45 -32.81 -0.19
C LYS A 30 58.21 -32.85 0.71
N GLU A 31 57.16 -32.13 0.34
CA GLU A 31 55.94 -31.97 1.14
C GLU A 31 54.97 -33.15 1.00
N LYS A 32 54.80 -33.66 -0.23
CA LYS A 32 53.83 -34.71 -0.55
C LYS A 32 54.41 -35.66 -1.60
N SER A 33 54.19 -36.97 -1.43
CA SER A 33 54.59 -37.99 -2.42
C SER A 33 54.05 -37.66 -3.82
N VAL A 34 54.79 -38.06 -4.87
CA VAL A 34 54.55 -37.85 -6.32
C VAL A 34 53.15 -38.30 -6.83
N GLN A 35 52.30 -38.83 -5.95
CA GLN A 35 51.01 -39.46 -6.23
C GLN A 35 49.80 -38.57 -5.88
N ALA A 36 49.94 -37.24 -5.83
CA ALA A 36 48.78 -36.36 -5.69
C ALA A 36 47.83 -36.49 -6.88
N SER A 37 46.52 -36.44 -6.63
CA SER A 37 45.52 -36.64 -7.69
C SER A 37 45.50 -35.45 -8.65
N LEU A 38 45.02 -35.68 -9.88
CA LEU A 38 44.85 -34.61 -10.86
C LEU A 38 43.95 -33.47 -10.33
N MET A 39 42.91 -33.81 -9.57
CA MET A 39 42.01 -32.83 -8.95
C MET A 39 42.70 -32.00 -7.86
N GLU A 40 43.60 -32.61 -7.08
CA GLU A 40 44.39 -31.89 -6.09
C GLU A 40 45.34 -30.88 -6.75
N TRP A 41 45.97 -31.27 -7.86
CA TRP A 41 46.81 -30.36 -8.66
C TRP A 41 46.01 -29.20 -9.25
N LEU A 42 44.82 -29.48 -9.81
CA LEU A 42 43.94 -28.43 -10.35
C LEU A 42 43.42 -27.50 -9.26
N ARG A 43 43.11 -28.03 -8.07
CA ARG A 43 42.71 -27.21 -6.93
C ARG A 43 43.86 -26.32 -6.45
N ALA A 44 45.09 -26.86 -6.39
CA ALA A 44 46.28 -26.10 -6.07
C ALA A 44 46.56 -25.00 -7.09
N SER A 45 46.39 -25.27 -8.39
CA SER A 45 46.59 -24.25 -9.43
C SER A 45 45.59 -23.11 -9.30
N ILE A 46 44.30 -23.41 -9.07
CA ILE A 46 43.28 -22.39 -8.80
C ILE A 46 43.63 -21.60 -7.55
N TRP A 47 44.00 -22.26 -6.45
CA TRP A 47 44.39 -21.59 -5.21
C TRP A 47 45.51 -20.58 -5.42
N TRP A 48 46.60 -20.98 -6.08
CA TRP A 48 47.75 -20.12 -6.32
C TRP A 48 47.47 -19.01 -7.33
N PHE A 49 46.66 -19.28 -8.36
CA PHE A 49 46.15 -18.24 -9.25
C PHE A 49 45.39 -17.16 -8.47
N LEU A 50 44.49 -17.60 -7.59
CA LEU A 50 43.65 -16.70 -6.80
C LEU A 50 44.46 -15.92 -5.76
N LYS A 51 45.43 -16.57 -5.11
CA LYS A 51 46.31 -15.94 -4.13
C LYS A 51 47.20 -14.88 -4.79
N GLY A 52 47.83 -15.24 -5.90
CA GLY A 52 48.68 -14.33 -6.66
C GLY A 52 47.90 -13.15 -7.23
N LYS A 53 46.71 -13.39 -7.81
CA LYS A 53 45.84 -12.32 -8.29
C LYS A 53 45.39 -11.38 -7.17
N ALA A 54 44.93 -11.92 -6.03
CA ALA A 54 44.49 -11.13 -4.90
C ALA A 54 45.63 -10.26 -4.33
N GLY A 55 46.82 -10.83 -4.15
CA GLY A 55 47.99 -10.08 -3.69
C GLY A 55 48.41 -8.98 -4.66
N LEU A 56 48.36 -9.24 -5.97
CA LEU A 56 48.66 -8.23 -6.99
C LEU A 56 47.63 -7.09 -6.96
N GLU A 57 46.34 -7.40 -6.88
CA GLU A 57 45.27 -6.39 -6.81
C GLU A 57 45.34 -5.55 -5.53
N GLU A 58 45.63 -6.19 -4.39
CA GLU A 58 45.73 -5.53 -3.09
C GLU A 58 46.90 -4.54 -3.07
N LEU A 59 48.08 -4.99 -3.47
CA LEU A 59 49.24 -4.13 -3.56
C LEU A 59 48.94 -2.98 -4.52
N ILE A 60 48.60 -3.26 -5.79
CA ILE A 60 48.36 -2.23 -6.84
C ILE A 60 47.36 -1.16 -6.39
N ARG A 61 46.27 -1.55 -5.71
CA ARG A 61 45.26 -0.59 -5.19
C ARG A 61 45.73 0.14 -3.94
N GLY A 62 46.53 -0.51 -3.11
CA GLY A 62 47.12 0.03 -1.89
C GLY A 62 48.31 0.96 -2.14
N ARG A 63 48.80 1.07 -3.38
CA ARG A 63 49.96 1.90 -3.73
C ARG A 63 49.74 3.37 -3.31
N PRO A 64 50.56 3.91 -2.39
CA PRO A 64 50.54 5.33 -2.07
C PRO A 64 50.83 6.17 -3.32
N ARG A 65 50.06 7.26 -3.52
CA ARG A 65 50.14 8.09 -4.75
C ARG A 65 51.51 8.74 -4.99
N HIS A 66 52.35 8.84 -3.95
CA HIS A 66 53.68 9.46 -4.03
C HIS A 66 54.79 8.50 -4.44
N LEU A 67 54.55 7.18 -4.44
CA LEU A 67 55.53 6.18 -4.86
C LEU A 67 55.51 5.99 -6.38
N ASP A 68 56.68 6.11 -7.00
CA ASP A 68 56.89 5.90 -8.43
C ASP A 68 56.69 4.40 -8.76
N PRO A 69 55.98 4.04 -9.85
CA PRO A 69 55.86 2.65 -10.32
C PRO A 69 57.19 1.91 -10.53
N SER A 70 58.29 2.63 -10.67
CA SER A 70 59.65 2.10 -10.83
C SER A 70 60.39 1.85 -9.52
N ASP A 71 59.80 2.19 -8.37
CA ASP A 71 60.43 2.04 -7.06
C ASP A 71 60.80 0.57 -6.76
N PRO A 72 62.07 0.27 -6.43
CA PRO A 72 62.53 -1.08 -6.14
C PRO A 72 61.81 -1.73 -4.94
N GLN A 73 61.46 -1.00 -3.89
CA GLN A 73 60.80 -1.57 -2.70
C GLN A 73 59.38 -2.05 -3.02
N TRP A 74 58.67 -1.26 -3.80
CA TRP A 74 57.36 -1.61 -4.30
C TRP A 74 57.39 -2.84 -5.22
N ARG A 75 58.39 -2.91 -6.11
CA ARG A 75 58.58 -4.05 -7.01
C ARG A 75 58.94 -5.33 -6.27
N GLU A 76 59.69 -5.23 -5.18
CA GLU A 76 60.02 -6.36 -4.31
C GLU A 76 58.77 -6.93 -3.63
N GLN A 77 57.83 -6.08 -3.22
CA GLN A 77 56.54 -6.54 -2.64
C GLN A 77 55.69 -7.34 -3.64
N LEU A 78 55.80 -7.07 -4.94
CA LEU A 78 55.08 -7.81 -5.99
C LEU A 78 55.68 -9.21 -6.26
N ALA A 79 56.87 -9.50 -5.75
CA ALA A 79 57.56 -10.77 -6.00
C ALA A 79 56.76 -11.97 -5.52
N GLN A 80 56.14 -11.91 -4.33
CA GLN A 80 55.33 -13.03 -3.82
C GLN A 80 54.09 -13.32 -4.70
N PRO A 81 53.27 -12.31 -5.07
CA PRO A 81 52.22 -12.50 -6.07
C PRO A 81 52.70 -13.10 -7.39
N HIS A 82 53.87 -12.68 -7.89
CA HIS A 82 54.45 -13.24 -9.11
C HIS A 82 54.85 -14.70 -8.95
N VAL A 83 55.45 -15.08 -7.82
CA VAL A 83 55.78 -16.47 -7.47
C VAL A 83 54.52 -17.33 -7.38
N ASP A 84 53.46 -16.84 -6.75
CA ASP A 84 52.19 -17.58 -6.66
C ASP A 84 51.54 -17.79 -8.06
N LEU A 85 51.60 -16.78 -8.93
CA LEU A 85 51.15 -16.93 -10.33
C LEU A 85 52.06 -17.91 -11.11
N ALA A 86 53.37 -17.93 -10.84
CA ALA A 86 54.31 -18.86 -11.43
C ALA A 86 54.04 -20.32 -10.99
N LYS A 87 53.62 -20.54 -9.73
CA LYS A 87 53.16 -21.86 -9.25
C LYS A 87 51.95 -22.33 -10.06
N CYS A 88 50.94 -21.49 -10.24
CA CYS A 88 49.78 -21.82 -11.09
C CYS A 88 50.21 -22.15 -12.52
N TRP A 89 51.06 -21.32 -13.14
CA TRP A 89 51.53 -21.53 -14.49
C TRP A 89 52.26 -22.87 -14.64
N TRP A 90 53.21 -23.18 -13.75
CA TRP A 90 53.94 -24.43 -13.76
C TRP A 90 53.02 -25.64 -13.62
N ILE A 91 52.05 -25.59 -12.70
CA ILE A 91 51.10 -26.70 -12.50
C ILE A 91 50.30 -26.95 -13.78
N VAL A 92 49.74 -25.90 -14.40
CA VAL A 92 48.81 -26.07 -15.51
C VAL A 92 49.50 -26.36 -16.85
N THR A 93 50.73 -25.87 -17.04
CA THR A 93 51.47 -26.05 -18.31
C THR A 93 52.40 -27.25 -18.32
N GLU A 94 52.79 -27.78 -17.16
CA GLU A 94 53.76 -28.88 -17.07
C GLU A 94 53.25 -30.04 -16.23
N VAL A 95 52.80 -29.79 -14.98
CA VAL A 95 52.41 -30.88 -14.08
C VAL A 95 51.15 -31.60 -14.56
N VAL A 96 50.11 -30.86 -14.92
CA VAL A 96 48.82 -31.41 -15.39
C VAL A 96 48.99 -32.20 -16.69
N PRO A 97 49.64 -31.67 -17.76
CA PRO A 97 49.84 -32.42 -19.00
C PRO A 97 50.70 -33.69 -18.85
N LEU A 98 51.63 -33.71 -17.89
CA LEU A 98 52.50 -34.87 -17.63
C LEU A 98 51.87 -35.89 -16.67
N HIS A 99 50.67 -35.63 -16.14
CA HIS A 99 50.03 -36.50 -15.15
C HIS A 99 49.49 -37.80 -15.82
N PRO A 100 49.66 -38.99 -15.22
CA PRO A 100 49.24 -40.26 -15.83
C PRO A 100 47.76 -40.37 -16.22
N ASN A 101 46.90 -39.62 -15.54
CA ASN A 101 45.44 -39.59 -15.78
C ASN A 101 45.00 -38.47 -16.74
N TRP A 102 45.92 -37.77 -17.41
CA TRP A 102 45.61 -36.75 -18.42
C TRP A 102 45.47 -37.38 -19.82
N VAL A 103 44.47 -36.98 -20.61
CA VAL A 103 44.15 -37.55 -21.94
C VAL A 103 44.07 -36.43 -22.97
N GLY A 104 45.23 -35.86 -23.35
CA GLY A 104 45.35 -34.60 -24.11
C GLY A 104 44.64 -34.55 -25.48
N GLU A 105 44.77 -33.42 -26.18
CA GLU A 105 44.16 -33.13 -27.49
C GLU A 105 44.53 -34.09 -28.64
N GLU A 106 45.51 -34.99 -28.45
CA GLU A 106 46.08 -35.81 -29.53
C GLU A 106 45.26 -37.04 -29.94
N GLU A 107 44.20 -37.43 -29.22
CA GLU A 107 43.25 -38.40 -29.77
C GLU A 107 42.23 -37.72 -30.69
N PRO A 108 42.11 -38.13 -31.97
CA PRO A 108 41.13 -37.57 -32.86
C PRO A 108 39.73 -37.76 -32.27
N ARG A 109 38.98 -36.66 -32.11
CA ARG A 109 37.55 -36.61 -31.74
C ARG A 109 36.63 -37.56 -32.55
N SER A 110 37.15 -38.22 -33.58
CA SER A 110 36.46 -39.17 -34.46
C SER A 110 36.68 -40.66 -34.13
N ALA A 111 37.47 -41.03 -33.12
CA ALA A 111 37.73 -42.45 -32.78
C ALA A 111 36.84 -43.03 -31.67
N VAL A 112 35.92 -42.27 -31.08
CA VAL A 112 35.00 -42.76 -30.01
C VAL A 112 33.64 -43.22 -30.59
N THR A 113 33.57 -43.54 -31.88
CA THR A 113 32.45 -44.25 -32.47
C THR A 113 32.82 -45.71 -32.70
N THR A 114 32.75 -46.52 -31.64
CA THR A 114 32.42 -47.97 -31.61
C THR A 114 33.15 -48.72 -30.50
N SER A 115 32.93 -48.38 -29.22
CA SER A 115 33.06 -49.36 -28.11
C SER A 115 32.29 -48.90 -26.88
N SER A 116 31.25 -49.65 -26.54
CA SER A 116 30.57 -49.74 -25.23
C SER A 116 30.00 -48.49 -24.55
N ARG A 117 28.66 -48.43 -24.55
CA ARG A 117 27.78 -47.80 -23.57
C ARG A 117 28.30 -47.91 -22.11
N GLY A 118 28.42 -46.77 -21.41
CA GLY A 118 28.51 -46.66 -19.94
C GLY A 118 29.53 -45.64 -19.40
N SER A 119 29.47 -44.34 -19.77
CA SER A 119 28.75 -43.25 -19.06
C SER A 119 29.26 -42.80 -17.66
N THR A 120 30.57 -42.66 -17.44
CA THR A 120 31.09 -41.80 -16.34
C THR A 120 32.44 -41.15 -16.63
N ARG A 121 33.44 -41.94 -17.08
CA ARG A 121 34.83 -41.45 -17.32
C ARG A 121 34.93 -40.36 -18.40
N ALA A 122 34.21 -40.50 -19.52
CA ALA A 122 34.22 -39.51 -20.60
C ALA A 122 33.72 -38.13 -20.14
N SER A 123 32.72 -38.08 -19.25
CA SER A 123 32.20 -36.83 -18.69
C SER A 123 33.13 -36.18 -17.66
N GLU A 124 33.99 -36.98 -17.01
CA GLU A 124 34.94 -36.51 -16.00
C GLU A 124 36.17 -35.89 -16.65
N SER A 125 36.69 -36.54 -17.71
CA SER A 125 37.76 -35.98 -18.52
C SER A 125 37.36 -34.63 -19.13
N GLU A 126 36.18 -34.53 -19.74
CA GLU A 126 35.66 -33.27 -20.31
C GLU A 126 35.61 -32.12 -19.29
N ARG A 127 35.16 -32.39 -18.06
CA ARG A 127 35.14 -31.40 -16.96
C ARG A 127 36.53 -30.94 -16.53
N ILE A 128 37.51 -31.84 -16.50
CA ILE A 128 38.90 -31.52 -16.16
C ILE A 128 39.51 -30.61 -17.24
N TYR A 129 39.27 -30.92 -18.52
CA TYR A 129 39.66 -30.05 -19.64
C TYR A 129 39.09 -28.65 -19.50
N ASP A 130 37.78 -28.56 -19.21
CA ASP A 130 37.12 -27.27 -19.02
C ASP A 130 37.79 -26.46 -17.90
N VAL A 131 38.10 -27.07 -16.76
CA VAL A 131 38.77 -26.37 -15.64
C VAL A 131 40.14 -25.84 -16.06
N VAL A 132 40.95 -26.65 -16.74
CA VAL A 132 42.28 -26.25 -17.24
C VAL A 132 42.18 -25.08 -18.21
N GLU A 133 41.28 -25.16 -19.19
CA GLU A 133 41.02 -24.09 -20.15
C GLU A 133 40.59 -22.79 -19.44
N HIS A 134 39.69 -22.88 -18.45
CA HIS A 134 39.23 -21.72 -17.69
C HIS A 134 40.36 -21.08 -16.88
N VAL A 135 41.22 -21.87 -16.24
CA VAL A 135 42.40 -21.35 -15.51
C VAL A 135 43.36 -20.67 -16.47
N LEU A 136 43.70 -21.31 -17.60
CA LEU A 136 44.58 -20.73 -18.62
C LEU A 136 44.01 -19.45 -19.21
N ALA A 137 42.73 -19.39 -19.52
CA ALA A 137 42.07 -18.20 -20.05
C ALA A 137 42.15 -17.03 -19.05
N ASN A 138 41.90 -17.28 -17.77
CA ASN A 138 42.01 -16.27 -16.72
C ASN A 138 43.47 -15.84 -16.48
N LEU A 139 44.42 -16.77 -16.56
CA LEU A 139 45.84 -16.49 -16.45
C LEU A 139 46.31 -15.60 -17.62
N LYS A 140 46.00 -15.95 -18.86
CA LYS A 140 46.29 -15.15 -20.07
C LYS A 140 45.70 -13.74 -19.97
N ALA A 141 44.45 -13.62 -19.53
CA ALA A 141 43.80 -12.32 -19.33
C ALA A 141 44.51 -11.46 -18.28
N LEU A 142 44.95 -12.07 -17.17
CA LEU A 142 45.72 -11.38 -16.14
C LEU A 142 47.10 -10.96 -16.66
N MET A 143 47.83 -11.85 -17.35
CA MET A 143 49.15 -11.55 -17.92
C MET A 143 49.08 -10.42 -18.95
N MET A 144 48.07 -10.43 -19.82
CA MET A 144 47.82 -9.33 -20.76
C MET A 144 47.61 -8.00 -20.02
N SER A 145 46.83 -8.01 -18.93
CA SER A 145 46.64 -6.82 -18.10
C SER A 145 47.94 -6.39 -17.40
N MET A 146 48.77 -7.33 -16.96
CA MET A 146 50.04 -7.05 -16.30
C MET A 146 51.06 -6.43 -17.27
N SER A 147 51.13 -6.96 -18.49
CA SER A 147 51.95 -6.41 -19.58
C SER A 147 51.52 -4.99 -19.92
N ARG A 148 50.21 -4.76 -20.11
CA ARG A 148 49.65 -3.41 -20.40
C ARG A 148 49.92 -2.39 -19.29
N ASN A 149 49.93 -2.84 -18.03
CA ASN A 149 50.13 -1.97 -16.87
C ASN A 149 51.59 -1.93 -16.37
N ASN A 150 52.54 -2.55 -17.08
CA ASN A 150 53.96 -2.63 -16.71
C ASN A 150 54.24 -3.20 -15.30
N VAL A 151 53.46 -4.21 -14.88
CA VAL A 151 53.60 -4.90 -13.57
C VAL A 151 54.04 -6.36 -13.72
N MET A 152 54.65 -6.69 -14.86
CA MET A 152 55.27 -8.00 -15.11
C MET A 152 56.45 -8.25 -14.15
N PRO A 153 56.77 -9.53 -13.84
CA PRO A 153 57.97 -9.86 -13.07
C PRO A 153 59.24 -9.30 -13.73
N PRO A 154 60.32 -8.97 -13.01
CA PRO A 154 61.61 -8.62 -13.60
C PRO A 154 62.18 -9.74 -14.49
N SER A 155 62.97 -9.38 -15.51
CA SER A 155 63.62 -10.36 -16.39
C SER A 155 64.60 -11.28 -15.67
N ALA A 156 65.16 -10.83 -14.55
CA ALA A 156 65.98 -11.62 -13.63
C ALA A 156 65.29 -11.66 -12.25
N SER A 157 64.17 -12.34 -12.16
CA SER A 157 63.48 -12.56 -10.88
C SER A 157 64.28 -13.56 -10.05
N LEU A 158 64.59 -13.23 -8.79
CA LEU A 158 65.22 -14.14 -7.82
C LEU A 158 64.16 -14.57 -6.80
N ILE A 159 64.14 -15.84 -6.43
CA ILE A 159 63.17 -16.43 -5.47
C ILE A 159 63.72 -16.39 -4.03
N GLN A 160 64.62 -15.44 -3.73
CA GLN A 160 65.23 -15.36 -2.41
C GLN A 160 64.29 -14.70 -1.41
N GLY A 161 63.75 -15.50 -0.47
CA GLY A 161 62.88 -15.03 0.62
C GLY A 161 61.37 -15.18 0.37
N GLN A 162 60.96 -15.61 -0.82
CA GLN A 162 59.55 -15.89 -1.16
C GLN A 162 59.12 -17.30 -0.74
N ASP A 163 57.82 -17.47 -0.47
CA ASP A 163 57.23 -18.76 -0.17
C ASP A 163 57.14 -19.63 -1.43
N THR A 164 57.92 -20.72 -1.42
CA THR A 164 58.01 -21.71 -2.51
C THR A 164 57.20 -22.97 -2.25
N MET A 165 56.48 -23.04 -1.12
CA MET A 165 55.63 -24.19 -0.80
C MET A 165 54.51 -24.32 -1.84
N ILE A 166 54.25 -25.55 -2.26
CA ILE A 166 53.21 -25.87 -3.24
C ILE A 166 51.93 -26.30 -2.53
N TRP A 167 52.07 -27.08 -1.46
CA TRP A 167 50.99 -27.57 -0.63
C TRP A 167 50.91 -26.74 0.65
N VAL A 168 49.75 -26.14 0.88
CA VAL A 168 49.43 -25.47 2.14
C VAL A 168 49.35 -26.55 3.24
N PRO A 169 50.06 -26.36 4.37
CA PRO A 169 50.01 -27.33 5.45
C PRO A 169 48.62 -27.33 6.10
N TYR A 170 48.01 -28.51 6.20
CA TYR A 170 46.74 -28.71 6.87
C TYR A 170 46.88 -29.65 8.06
N PRO A 171 46.22 -29.35 9.19
CA PRO A 171 46.18 -30.24 10.34
C PRO A 171 45.46 -31.55 10.01
N SER A 172 45.86 -32.63 10.68
CA SER A 172 45.14 -33.90 10.59
C SER A 172 43.98 -33.92 11.57
N PHE A 173 42.79 -34.21 11.04
CA PHE A 173 41.56 -34.29 11.81
C PHE A 173 41.00 -35.71 11.80
N SER A 174 40.22 -36.06 12.83
CA SER A 174 39.44 -37.30 12.87
C SER A 174 38.41 -37.32 11.72
N LEU A 175 37.90 -38.52 11.40
CA LEU A 175 36.94 -38.68 10.31
C LEU A 175 35.68 -37.82 10.54
N ASP A 176 35.18 -37.77 11.77
CA ASP A 176 33.97 -37.02 12.14
C ASP A 176 34.09 -35.50 11.92
N VAL A 177 35.29 -34.96 12.15
CA VAL A 177 35.60 -33.55 11.87
C VAL A 177 35.70 -33.32 10.37
N LYS A 178 36.34 -34.23 9.63
CA LYS A 178 36.45 -34.15 8.16
C LYS A 178 35.09 -34.23 7.48
N THR A 179 34.20 -35.13 7.92
CA THR A 179 32.83 -35.22 7.40
C THR A 179 32.03 -33.95 7.70
N SER A 180 32.24 -33.35 8.88
CA SER A 180 31.59 -32.09 9.24
C SER A 180 32.09 -30.90 8.41
N LEU A 181 33.40 -30.85 8.09
CA LEU A 181 34.02 -29.84 7.22
C LEU A 181 33.74 -30.05 5.72
N SER A 182 33.29 -31.24 5.32
CA SER A 182 32.83 -31.54 3.96
C SER A 182 31.44 -30.99 3.65
N GLY A 183 30.69 -30.51 4.65
CA GLY A 183 29.41 -29.81 4.44
C GLY A 183 28.18 -30.71 4.24
N THR A 184 28.35 -32.02 4.27
CA THR A 184 27.28 -32.99 4.05
C THR A 184 26.46 -33.21 5.34
N ARG A 185 25.17 -32.85 5.34
CA ARG A 185 24.21 -33.16 6.42
C ARG A 185 23.44 -34.48 6.19
N SER A 186 23.76 -35.23 5.13
CA SER A 186 22.97 -36.38 4.69
C SER A 186 23.19 -37.61 5.57
N LYS A 187 22.09 -38.27 5.96
CA LYS A 187 22.11 -39.59 6.64
C LYS A 187 22.05 -40.77 5.65
N SER A 188 22.06 -40.47 4.34
CA SER A 188 21.83 -41.44 3.27
C SER A 188 23.03 -41.50 2.32
N ILE A 189 23.62 -42.69 2.20
CA ILE A 189 24.79 -43.00 1.36
C ILE A 189 24.51 -42.69 -0.12
N LEU A 190 23.27 -42.87 -0.59
CA LEU A 190 22.87 -42.58 -1.98
C LEU A 190 22.79 -41.08 -2.28
N ALA A 191 22.49 -40.25 -1.28
CA ALA A 191 22.48 -38.80 -1.42
C ALA A 191 23.90 -38.22 -1.28
N GLU A 192 24.78 -38.87 -0.51
CA GLU A 192 26.21 -38.60 -0.46
C GLU A 192 26.86 -38.77 -1.84
N GLU A 193 26.56 -39.84 -2.59
CA GLU A 193 27.16 -40.08 -3.92
C GLU A 193 26.79 -38.99 -4.95
N VAL A 194 25.55 -38.48 -4.94
CA VAL A 194 25.10 -37.42 -5.86
C VAL A 194 25.68 -36.05 -5.48
N GLN A 195 25.69 -35.71 -4.18
CA GLN A 195 26.30 -34.46 -3.69
C GLN A 195 27.81 -34.46 -3.82
N GLN A 196 28.50 -35.58 -3.56
CA GLN A 196 29.92 -35.73 -3.86
C GLN A 196 30.19 -35.48 -5.34
N LYS A 197 29.36 -36.02 -6.24
CA LYS A 197 29.49 -35.81 -7.71
C LYS A 197 29.36 -34.35 -8.15
N GLU A 198 28.55 -33.54 -7.47
CA GLU A 198 28.46 -32.09 -7.70
C GLU A 198 29.63 -31.34 -7.04
N MET A 199 30.07 -31.78 -5.84
CA MET A 199 31.19 -31.21 -5.09
C MET A 199 32.55 -31.45 -5.76
N TYR A 200 32.70 -32.47 -6.60
CA TYR A 200 33.88 -32.66 -7.45
C TYR A 200 33.98 -31.63 -8.60
N ASN A 201 32.96 -30.81 -8.84
CA ASN A 201 33.08 -29.73 -9.80
C ASN A 201 33.79 -28.52 -9.16
N LEU A 202 35.08 -28.34 -9.45
CA LEU A 202 35.91 -27.23 -8.94
C LEU A 202 35.29 -25.85 -9.19
N SER A 203 34.53 -25.69 -10.28
CA SER A 203 33.85 -24.41 -10.57
C SER A 203 32.73 -24.08 -9.58
N SER A 204 32.15 -25.09 -8.92
CA SER A 204 31.13 -24.93 -7.87
C SER A 204 31.74 -24.68 -6.49
N VAL A 205 32.96 -25.17 -6.26
CA VAL A 205 33.64 -25.10 -4.96
C VAL A 205 34.53 -23.86 -4.86
N ILE A 206 35.31 -23.56 -5.89
CA ILE A 206 36.24 -22.41 -5.91
C ILE A 206 36.10 -21.63 -7.23
N PRO A 207 34.97 -20.92 -7.42
CA PRO A 207 34.65 -20.26 -8.69
C PRO A 207 35.70 -19.20 -9.04
N LEU A 208 36.19 -19.17 -10.27
CA LEU A 208 37.17 -18.16 -10.74
C LEU A 208 36.51 -16.83 -11.13
N ALA A 209 35.30 -16.91 -11.69
CA ALA A 209 34.52 -15.80 -12.24
C ALA A 209 33.01 -16.12 -12.18
N ASP A 210 32.19 -15.27 -12.79
CA ASP A 210 30.76 -15.55 -12.97
C ASP A 210 30.57 -16.83 -13.81
N THR A 211 29.65 -17.70 -13.38
CA THR A 211 29.29 -18.93 -14.11
C THR A 211 27.95 -18.73 -14.82
N PRO A 212 27.52 -19.65 -15.71
CA PRO A 212 26.19 -19.59 -16.32
C PRO A 212 25.04 -19.68 -15.32
N THR A 213 25.29 -20.22 -14.12
CA THR A 213 24.30 -20.41 -13.05
C THR A 213 24.39 -19.34 -11.97
N ASP A 214 25.59 -18.84 -11.66
CA ASP A 214 25.85 -18.01 -10.50
C ASP A 214 26.60 -16.72 -10.84
N PHE A 215 26.28 -15.67 -10.11
CA PHE A 215 27.08 -14.44 -10.03
C PHE A 215 28.06 -14.53 -8.87
N TYR A 216 29.30 -14.14 -9.14
CA TYR A 216 30.37 -14.06 -8.16
C TYR A 216 30.56 -12.62 -7.67
N TYR A 217 30.57 -12.42 -6.36
CA TYR A 217 30.64 -11.09 -5.73
C TYR A 217 32.00 -10.76 -5.13
N GLY A 218 32.74 -11.76 -4.65
CA GLY A 218 34.01 -11.52 -3.98
C GLY A 218 34.62 -12.78 -3.40
N ARG A 219 35.90 -12.66 -3.05
CA ARG A 219 36.72 -13.71 -2.45
C ARG A 219 37.64 -13.13 -1.41
N MET A 220 37.80 -13.88 -0.33
CA MET A 220 38.60 -13.51 0.82
C MET A 220 39.45 -14.70 1.24
N PHE A 221 40.75 -14.49 1.45
CA PHE A 221 41.57 -15.50 2.12
C PHE A 221 41.41 -15.29 3.63
N VAL A 222 41.06 -16.35 4.35
CA VAL A 222 40.73 -16.29 5.78
C VAL A 222 41.49 -17.34 6.56
N THR A 223 41.65 -17.09 7.85
CA THR A 223 42.08 -18.10 8.81
C THR A 223 40.83 -18.75 9.39
N ALA A 224 40.70 -20.06 9.20
CA ALA A 224 39.62 -20.85 9.76
C ALA A 224 40.13 -21.62 10.98
N SER A 225 39.35 -21.70 12.05
CA SER A 225 39.66 -22.55 13.21
C SER A 225 38.43 -23.31 13.67
N ILE A 226 38.62 -24.58 14.02
CA ILE A 226 37.53 -25.45 14.48
C ILE A 226 37.70 -25.74 15.97
N PHE A 227 36.59 -25.68 16.71
CA PHE A 227 36.54 -26.03 18.13
C PHE A 227 35.18 -26.64 18.48
N THR A 228 35.12 -27.30 19.62
CA THR A 228 33.88 -27.77 20.26
C THR A 228 33.52 -26.83 21.41
N ASP A 229 32.31 -26.96 21.95
CA ASP A 229 31.86 -26.17 23.12
C ASP A 229 32.65 -26.51 24.41
N ASP A 230 33.55 -27.49 24.36
CA ASP A 230 34.47 -27.82 25.44
C ASP A 230 35.59 -26.79 25.56
N GLN A 231 35.63 -26.10 26.71
CA GLN A 231 36.59 -25.04 27.04
C GLN A 231 38.07 -25.50 27.08
N ASN A 232 38.33 -26.80 26.98
CA ASN A 232 39.68 -27.39 26.99
C ASN A 232 40.25 -27.68 25.59
N THR A 233 39.51 -27.41 24.52
CA THR A 233 39.96 -27.72 23.15
C THR A 233 40.64 -26.49 22.54
N GLU A 234 41.96 -26.56 22.35
CA GLU A 234 42.67 -25.49 21.63
C GLU A 234 42.21 -25.42 20.17
N PRO A 235 41.85 -24.23 19.67
CA PRO A 235 41.38 -24.07 18.30
C PRO A 235 42.53 -24.30 17.31
N ILE A 236 42.37 -25.27 16.42
CA ILE A 236 43.37 -25.58 15.38
C ILE A 236 43.06 -24.74 14.15
N SER A 237 43.98 -23.83 13.81
CA SER A 237 43.84 -22.90 12.69
C SER A 237 44.40 -23.46 11.37
N PHE A 238 43.71 -23.20 10.26
CA PHE A 238 44.11 -23.58 8.91
C PHE A 238 43.59 -22.57 7.87
N ALA A 239 44.27 -22.48 6.72
CA ALA A 239 43.93 -21.48 5.70
C ALA A 239 42.75 -21.92 4.83
N CYS A 240 41.79 -21.01 4.65
CA CYS A 240 40.64 -21.20 3.77
C CYS A 240 40.45 -20.00 2.83
N VAL A 241 39.66 -20.24 1.79
CA VAL A 241 39.11 -19.23 0.90
C VAL A 241 37.61 -19.19 1.09
N VAL A 242 37.09 -17.98 1.30
CA VAL A 242 35.66 -17.70 1.29
C VAL A 242 35.29 -17.06 -0.04
N SER A 243 34.30 -17.60 -0.75
CA SER A 243 33.75 -17.01 -1.97
C SER A 243 32.26 -16.74 -1.82
N LEU A 244 31.81 -15.56 -2.22
CA LEU A 244 30.40 -15.17 -2.22
C LEU A 244 29.81 -15.29 -3.61
N ILE A 245 28.76 -16.08 -3.72
CA ILE A 245 28.03 -16.28 -4.97
C ILE A 245 26.53 -16.05 -4.78
N ARG A 246 25.80 -15.86 -5.88
CA ARG A 246 24.34 -15.84 -5.89
C ARG A 246 23.83 -16.52 -7.14
N ASP A 247 22.82 -17.35 -6.99
CA ASP A 247 22.15 -17.97 -8.12
C ASP A 247 21.48 -16.89 -9.01
N ARG A 248 21.51 -17.06 -10.32
CA ARG A 248 20.86 -16.14 -11.28
C ARG A 248 19.33 -16.19 -11.22
N THR A 249 18.76 -17.13 -10.48
CA THR A 249 17.32 -17.30 -10.26
C THR A 249 16.84 -16.77 -8.90
N ASP A 250 17.76 -16.57 -7.95
CA ASP A 250 17.46 -16.21 -6.56
C ASP A 250 18.11 -14.87 -6.16
N TYR A 251 17.54 -14.17 -5.18
CA TYR A 251 18.13 -12.97 -4.57
C TYR A 251 19.10 -13.28 -3.43
N GLN A 252 19.02 -14.48 -2.84
CA GLN A 252 19.84 -14.84 -1.68
C GLN A 252 21.24 -15.34 -2.07
N ILE A 253 22.25 -14.84 -1.35
CA ILE A 253 23.65 -15.24 -1.55
C ILE A 253 23.95 -16.59 -0.88
N LYS A 254 24.98 -17.27 -1.41
CA LYS A 254 25.63 -18.44 -0.81
C LYS A 254 27.07 -18.08 -0.47
N MET A 255 27.60 -18.66 0.60
CA MET A 255 28.99 -18.50 1.01
C MET A 255 29.71 -19.85 0.94
N LEU A 256 30.70 -19.94 0.06
CA LEU A 256 31.55 -21.13 -0.12
C LEU A 256 32.81 -20.99 0.73
N ILE A 257 33.17 -22.02 1.49
CA ILE A 257 34.37 -22.05 2.35
C ILE A 257 35.20 -23.28 1.97
N CYS A 258 36.40 -23.03 1.47
CA CYS A 258 37.19 -24.06 0.80
C CYS A 258 38.67 -24.00 1.22
N SER A 259 39.27 -25.14 1.55
CA SER A 259 40.72 -25.28 1.70
C SER A 259 41.40 -25.54 0.34
N GLN A 260 42.73 -25.40 0.25
CA GLN A 260 43.49 -25.87 -0.92
C GLN A 260 43.44 -27.40 -1.04
N SER A 261 43.45 -28.11 0.09
CA SER A 261 43.13 -29.54 0.16
C SER A 261 41.62 -29.78 0.11
N GLU A 262 41.20 -31.04 0.11
CA GLU A 262 39.78 -31.41 0.24
C GLU A 262 39.27 -31.40 1.69
N LEU A 263 40.04 -30.85 2.63
CA LEU A 263 39.69 -30.86 4.05
C LEU A 263 38.39 -30.09 4.37
N ALA A 264 38.23 -28.89 3.82
CA ALA A 264 37.06 -28.04 4.00
C ALA A 264 36.42 -27.73 2.65
N ASN A 265 35.12 -28.02 2.54
CA ASN A 265 34.27 -27.80 1.36
C ASN A 265 32.84 -27.46 1.82
N LEU A 266 32.68 -26.36 2.54
CA LEU A 266 31.37 -25.96 3.08
C LEU A 266 30.68 -25.00 2.14
N CYS A 267 29.36 -25.11 2.06
CA CYS A 267 28.50 -24.14 1.40
C CYS A 267 27.42 -23.71 2.41
N VAL A 268 27.50 -22.46 2.88
CA VAL A 268 26.42 -21.85 3.65
C VAL A 268 25.36 -21.36 2.67
N GLN A 269 24.18 -21.94 2.79
CA GLN A 269 23.07 -21.73 1.86
C GLN A 269 21.88 -21.05 2.53
N PRO A 270 20.89 -20.58 1.77
CA PRO A 270 19.66 -20.06 2.37
C PRO A 270 18.73 -21.15 2.92
N ASP A 271 18.67 -22.32 2.28
CA ASP A 271 17.84 -23.45 2.74
C ASP A 271 18.55 -24.29 3.82
N ARG A 272 17.78 -24.76 4.80
CA ARG A 272 18.24 -25.56 5.95
C ARG A 272 18.42 -27.05 5.64
N LYS A 273 17.81 -27.54 4.55
CA LYS A 273 17.66 -28.99 4.31
C LYS A 273 18.94 -29.72 3.90
N LEU A 274 19.86 -29.06 3.18
CA LEU A 274 20.97 -29.73 2.49
C LEU A 274 22.35 -29.48 3.12
N ALA A 275 22.53 -28.36 3.84
CA ALA A 275 23.84 -27.86 4.26
C ALA A 275 23.69 -26.90 5.47
N PRO A 276 24.77 -26.34 6.03
CA PRO A 276 24.70 -25.20 6.95
C PRO A 276 23.98 -24.03 6.28
N SER A 277 23.17 -23.31 7.04
CA SER A 277 22.37 -22.19 6.56
C SER A 277 22.82 -20.87 7.17
N TRP A 278 22.33 -19.73 6.66
CA TRP A 278 22.58 -18.43 7.29
C TRP A 278 22.05 -18.33 8.74
N TYR A 279 21.14 -19.21 9.17
CA TYR A 279 20.72 -19.32 10.57
C TYR A 279 21.77 -20.00 11.48
N ASP A 280 22.64 -20.81 10.89
CA ASP A 280 23.76 -21.45 11.58
C ASP A 280 24.98 -20.48 11.67
N VAL A 281 24.85 -19.23 11.20
CA VAL A 281 25.91 -18.22 11.19
C VAL A 281 25.73 -17.19 12.32
N GLN A 282 26.77 -17.02 13.14
CA GLN A 282 26.84 -15.99 14.16
C GLN A 282 27.95 -14.98 13.85
N TRP A 283 27.59 -13.71 13.71
CA TRP A 283 28.54 -12.64 13.36
C TRP A 283 29.33 -12.14 14.59
N ARG A 284 30.64 -11.97 14.43
CA ARG A 284 31.56 -11.42 15.45
C ARG A 284 32.13 -10.08 15.01
N THR A 285 31.29 -9.05 14.99
CA THR A 285 31.64 -7.70 14.49
C THR A 285 32.88 -7.10 15.16
N ARG A 286 33.14 -7.41 16.44
CA ARG A 286 34.32 -6.91 17.18
C ARG A 286 35.65 -7.55 16.74
N TYR A 287 35.60 -8.74 16.16
CA TYR A 287 36.78 -9.53 15.80
C TYR A 287 36.90 -9.75 14.28
N ASN A 288 36.13 -9.00 13.47
CA ASN A 288 36.08 -9.15 12.02
C ASN A 288 35.88 -10.62 11.59
N GLY A 289 35.01 -11.35 12.29
CA GLY A 289 34.85 -12.78 12.10
C GLY A 289 33.40 -13.25 12.13
N LEU A 290 33.20 -14.53 11.86
CA LEU A 290 31.92 -15.20 12.06
C LEU A 290 32.13 -16.64 12.52
N TYR A 291 31.15 -17.18 13.23
CA TYR A 291 31.05 -18.60 13.56
C TYR A 291 30.01 -19.27 12.67
N VAL A 292 30.30 -20.50 12.23
CA VAL A 292 29.35 -21.38 11.55
C VAL A 292 29.18 -22.62 12.40
N SER A 293 27.96 -22.87 12.87
CA SER A 293 27.62 -24.09 13.59
C SER A 293 27.54 -25.27 12.62
N LEU A 294 28.33 -26.30 12.88
CA LEU A 294 28.42 -27.52 12.09
C LEU A 294 27.69 -28.69 12.78
N PRO A 295 27.43 -29.80 12.07
CA PRO A 295 26.95 -31.03 12.69
C PRO A 295 27.86 -31.52 13.83
N HIS A 296 27.31 -32.37 14.72
CA HIS A 296 28.05 -33.02 15.81
C HIS A 296 28.64 -32.05 16.87
N GLY A 297 28.15 -30.81 16.96
CA GLY A 297 28.56 -29.85 18.00
C GLY A 297 29.86 -29.10 17.68
N TYR A 298 30.39 -29.22 16.47
CA TYR A 298 31.55 -28.45 16.03
C TYR A 298 31.15 -27.02 15.63
N THR A 299 32.03 -26.07 15.92
CA THR A 299 31.90 -24.68 15.47
C THR A 299 33.13 -24.30 14.66
N LEU A 300 32.90 -23.74 13.47
CA LEU A 300 33.94 -23.19 12.62
C LEU A 300 34.01 -21.67 12.79
N SER A 301 35.14 -21.16 13.24
CA SER A 301 35.46 -19.73 13.24
C SER A 301 36.17 -19.35 11.96
N LEU A 302 35.72 -18.25 11.36
CA LEU A 302 36.40 -17.60 10.25
C LEU A 302 36.83 -16.20 10.67
N GLU A 303 38.10 -15.89 10.48
CA GLU A 303 38.69 -14.58 10.76
C GLU A 303 39.07 -13.88 9.46
N PHE A 304 38.56 -12.66 9.27
CA PHE A 304 38.75 -11.83 8.09
C PHE A 304 39.57 -10.59 8.45
N ASN A 305 40.19 -9.98 7.44
CA ASN A 305 40.63 -8.59 7.58
C ASN A 305 39.42 -7.64 7.65
N GLU A 306 39.62 -6.42 8.14
CA GLU A 306 38.54 -5.45 8.38
C GLU A 306 37.78 -5.08 7.09
N LYS A 307 38.50 -4.94 5.96
CA LYS A 307 37.92 -4.52 4.67
C LYS A 307 37.02 -5.62 4.08
N ASP A 308 37.49 -6.85 4.14
CA ASP A 308 36.80 -8.03 3.64
C ASP A 308 35.56 -8.32 4.49
N PHE A 309 35.70 -8.22 5.82
CA PHE A 309 34.57 -8.34 6.75
C PHE A 309 33.46 -7.33 6.45
N LYS A 310 33.79 -6.05 6.27
CA LYS A 310 32.82 -5.01 5.87
C LYS A 310 32.14 -5.35 4.54
N THR A 311 32.90 -5.89 3.58
CA THR A 311 32.37 -6.24 2.26
C THR A 311 31.35 -7.37 2.34
N ILE A 312 31.68 -8.49 3.00
CA ILE A 312 30.76 -9.62 3.15
C ILE A 312 29.52 -9.23 3.96
N TRP A 313 29.69 -8.47 5.06
CA TRP A 313 28.59 -7.99 5.88
C TRP A 313 27.61 -7.13 5.07
N ASN A 314 28.12 -6.15 4.31
CA ASN A 314 27.27 -5.26 3.52
C ASN A 314 26.49 -6.00 2.42
N ILE A 315 27.11 -7.00 1.78
CA ILE A 315 26.43 -7.82 0.75
C ILE A 315 25.34 -8.67 1.40
N TYR A 316 25.64 -9.34 2.52
CA TYR A 316 24.68 -10.15 3.26
C TYR A 316 23.50 -9.33 3.79
N ASP A 317 23.79 -8.23 4.49
CA ASP A 317 22.77 -7.34 5.07
C ASP A 317 21.86 -6.74 3.98
N TYR A 318 22.46 -6.29 2.86
CA TYR A 318 21.70 -5.74 1.75
C TYR A 318 20.79 -6.79 1.08
N THR A 319 21.32 -7.96 0.74
CA THR A 319 20.54 -9.02 0.07
C THR A 319 19.45 -9.58 0.98
N THR A 320 19.71 -9.70 2.29
CA THR A 320 18.70 -10.10 3.29
C THR A 320 17.59 -9.06 3.41
N LYS A 321 17.93 -7.77 3.52
CA LYS A 321 16.94 -6.68 3.56
C LYS A 321 16.12 -6.60 2.28
N LEU A 322 16.76 -6.81 1.12
CA LEU A 322 16.08 -6.84 -0.17
C LEU A 322 15.07 -7.99 -0.22
N GLU A 323 15.45 -9.19 0.19
CA GLU A 323 14.54 -10.35 0.23
C GLU A 323 13.37 -10.11 1.18
N LEU A 324 13.63 -9.63 2.40
CA LEU A 324 12.58 -9.28 3.36
C LEU A 324 11.61 -8.22 2.82
N SER A 325 12.10 -7.28 2.01
CA SER A 325 11.25 -6.24 1.40
C SER A 325 10.23 -6.79 0.41
N LEU A 326 10.47 -7.97 -0.18
CA LEU A 326 9.57 -8.64 -1.11
C LEU A 326 8.34 -9.22 -0.43
N GLN A 327 8.37 -9.34 0.89
CA GLN A 327 7.26 -9.81 1.70
C GLN A 327 6.44 -8.64 2.26
N PRO A 328 5.17 -8.85 2.65
CA PRO A 328 4.40 -7.85 3.38
C PRO A 328 5.08 -7.48 4.70
N ILE A 329 5.13 -6.18 5.02
CA ILE A 329 5.71 -5.68 6.27
C ILE A 329 4.68 -5.91 7.40
N SER A 330 5.00 -6.80 8.35
CA SER A 330 4.25 -7.10 9.59
C SER A 330 3.00 -7.97 9.45
N ASP A 331 2.64 -8.64 10.54
CA ASP A 331 1.48 -9.54 10.72
C ASP A 331 0.13 -8.78 10.64
N GLY A 332 -0.25 -8.35 9.43
CA GLY A 332 -1.56 -7.77 9.10
C GLY A 332 -1.60 -6.29 8.75
N GLN A 333 -0.48 -5.55 8.84
CA GLN A 333 -0.42 -4.12 8.43
C GLN A 333 -0.24 -3.93 6.92
N GLU A 334 0.22 -4.95 6.21
CA GLU A 334 0.30 -4.96 4.76
C GLU A 334 -0.30 -6.23 4.19
N ARG A 335 -0.91 -6.09 3.01
CA ARG A 335 -1.37 -7.22 2.20
C ARG A 335 -0.82 -7.10 0.80
N PHE A 336 -0.36 -8.21 0.25
CA PHE A 336 0.01 -8.28 -1.16
C PHE A 336 -1.20 -7.94 -2.04
N ALA A 337 -1.01 -7.07 -3.03
CA ALA A 337 -2.06 -6.66 -3.96
C ALA A 337 -1.76 -7.06 -5.41
N TYR A 338 -0.51 -6.91 -5.86
CA TYR A 338 -0.14 -7.18 -7.26
C TYR A 338 1.35 -7.40 -7.44
N GLU A 339 1.71 -8.21 -8.44
CA GLU A 339 3.08 -8.38 -8.95
C GLU A 339 3.06 -8.39 -10.47
N VAL A 340 4.05 -7.72 -11.07
CA VAL A 340 4.28 -7.74 -12.51
C VAL A 340 5.77 -7.71 -12.80
N THR A 341 6.19 -8.45 -13.84
CA THR A 341 7.55 -8.36 -14.38
C THR A 341 7.56 -7.37 -15.53
N LEU A 342 8.18 -6.22 -15.30
CA LEU A 342 8.31 -5.15 -16.30
C LEU A 342 9.23 -5.60 -17.43
N ARG A 343 8.94 -5.15 -18.66
CA ARG A 343 9.85 -5.30 -19.78
C ARG A 343 11.15 -4.55 -19.49
N ASP A 344 11.01 -3.26 -19.22
CA ASP A 344 12.09 -2.34 -18.86
C ASP A 344 11.63 -1.35 -17.79
N PHE A 345 12.55 -0.95 -16.91
CA PHE A 345 12.32 0.03 -15.86
C PHE A 345 13.45 1.06 -15.82
N GLN A 346 13.13 2.32 -15.60
CA GLN A 346 14.10 3.38 -15.39
C GLN A 346 13.62 4.32 -14.28
N LEU A 347 14.53 4.60 -13.33
CA LEU A 347 14.32 5.56 -12.27
C LEU A 347 15.10 6.84 -12.57
N THR A 348 14.41 7.97 -12.59
CA THR A 348 15.04 9.29 -12.56
C THR A 348 14.90 9.87 -11.16
N ASP A 349 15.98 9.83 -10.39
CA ASP A 349 16.08 10.41 -9.03
C ASP A 349 17.17 11.49 -9.01
N PRO A 350 16.80 12.80 -8.94
CA PRO A 350 17.78 13.88 -8.84
C PRO A 350 18.71 13.77 -7.62
N THR A 351 18.28 13.09 -6.57
CA THR A 351 19.05 12.93 -5.32
C THR A 351 20.00 11.73 -5.33
N GLY A 352 19.86 10.79 -6.29
CA GLY A 352 20.66 9.57 -6.38
C GLY A 352 20.55 8.60 -5.19
N SER A 353 19.67 8.87 -4.24
CA SER A 353 19.59 8.18 -2.94
C SER A 353 19.27 6.68 -3.00
N TYR A 354 18.54 6.24 -4.03
CA TYR A 354 18.18 4.83 -4.18
C TYR A 354 19.33 4.00 -4.76
N GLY A 355 20.37 4.64 -5.29
CA GLY A 355 21.48 3.95 -5.97
C GLY A 355 21.04 3.08 -7.14
N PHE A 356 19.83 3.31 -7.67
CA PHE A 356 19.28 2.60 -8.81
C PHE A 356 19.98 3.09 -10.08
N PRO A 357 20.40 2.20 -11.00
CA PRO A 357 21.03 2.62 -12.23
C PRO A 357 20.16 3.61 -13.03
N PRO A 358 20.74 4.66 -13.61
CA PRO A 358 20.00 5.66 -14.40
C PRO A 358 19.57 5.12 -15.77
N GLU A 359 20.14 3.99 -16.19
CA GLU A 359 19.84 3.30 -17.45
C GLU A 359 18.55 2.47 -17.36
N ARG A 360 18.02 2.05 -18.51
CA ARG A 360 16.87 1.14 -18.57
C ARG A 360 17.31 -0.27 -18.19
N ILE A 361 16.72 -0.80 -17.11
CA ILE A 361 16.99 -2.15 -16.64
C ILE A 361 15.85 -3.09 -17.04
N PRO A 362 16.14 -4.18 -17.76
CA PRO A 362 15.10 -5.12 -18.17
C PRO A 362 14.66 -6.02 -17.01
N ARG A 363 13.44 -6.55 -17.10
CA ARG A 363 12.92 -7.62 -16.22
C ARG A 363 12.91 -7.27 -14.72
N CYS A 364 12.77 -5.98 -14.38
CA CYS A 364 12.51 -5.57 -13.00
C CYS A 364 11.14 -6.09 -12.56
N ARG A 365 11.03 -6.52 -11.30
CA ARG A 365 9.75 -6.90 -10.71
C ARG A 365 9.17 -5.72 -9.94
N ALA A 366 7.94 -5.35 -10.27
CA ALA A 366 7.16 -4.38 -9.50
C ALA A 366 6.12 -5.12 -8.65
N ARG A 367 6.10 -4.83 -7.35
CA ARG A 367 5.13 -5.35 -6.39
C ARG A 367 4.40 -4.21 -5.69
N VAL A 368 3.11 -4.39 -5.45
CA VAL A 368 2.27 -3.45 -4.72
C VAL A 368 1.73 -4.14 -3.49
N PHE A 369 1.90 -3.49 -2.35
CA PHE A 369 1.32 -3.92 -1.07
C PHE A 369 0.31 -2.89 -0.61
N LYS A 370 -0.91 -3.33 -0.30
CA LYS A 370 -1.96 -2.53 0.31
C LYS A 370 -1.65 -2.35 1.80
N ARG A 371 -1.51 -1.12 2.27
CA ARG A 371 -1.30 -0.81 3.68
C ARG A 371 -2.63 -0.70 4.41
N ILE A 372 -2.67 -1.23 5.62
CA ILE A 372 -3.85 -1.33 6.47
C ILE A 372 -3.49 -0.79 7.85
N ALA A 373 -4.21 0.23 8.29
CA ALA A 373 -4.20 0.71 9.66
C ALA A 373 -5.40 0.11 10.41
N VAL A 374 -5.21 -0.25 11.68
CA VAL A 374 -6.31 -0.72 12.54
C VAL A 374 -6.74 0.46 13.41
N LYS A 375 -8.00 0.88 13.25
CA LYS A 375 -8.64 1.86 14.14
C LYS A 375 -9.39 1.07 15.21
N ARG A 376 -8.96 1.19 16.45
CA ARG A 376 -9.60 0.52 17.61
C ARG A 376 -10.73 1.39 18.12
N GLU A 377 -11.93 0.85 18.14
CA GLU A 377 -13.13 1.55 18.63
C GLU A 377 -13.92 0.68 19.60
N PRO A 378 -14.79 1.26 20.44
CA PRO A 378 -15.63 0.51 21.37
C PRO A 378 -16.54 -0.52 20.68
N THR A 379 -16.91 -0.26 19.42
CA THR A 379 -17.75 -1.10 18.57
C THR A 379 -16.99 -2.24 17.87
N GLY A 380 -15.66 -2.26 17.99
CA GLY A 380 -14.78 -3.25 17.37
C GLY A 380 -13.60 -2.61 16.63
N ASP A 381 -12.61 -3.43 16.28
CA ASP A 381 -11.47 -3.01 15.49
C ASP A 381 -11.86 -2.92 14.00
N ARG A 382 -11.67 -1.74 13.38
CA ARG A 382 -11.92 -1.52 11.95
C ARG A 382 -10.61 -1.39 11.18
N ARG A 383 -10.49 -2.08 10.04
CA ARG A 383 -9.32 -1.97 9.17
C ARG A 383 -9.52 -0.89 8.12
N ILE A 384 -8.64 0.09 8.13
CA ILE A 384 -8.66 1.26 7.26
C ILE A 384 -7.51 1.16 6.27
N HIS A 385 -7.81 1.36 5.00
CA HIS A 385 -6.76 1.50 3.98
C HIS A 385 -5.89 2.73 4.27
N SER A 386 -4.57 2.56 4.31
CA SER A 386 -3.61 3.61 4.64
C SER A 386 -2.68 3.98 3.47
N GLY A 387 -2.95 3.48 2.25
CA GLY A 387 -2.13 3.71 1.07
C GLY A 387 -1.50 2.44 0.53
N TYR A 388 -0.51 2.59 -0.33
CA TYR A 388 0.23 1.48 -0.92
C TYR A 388 1.72 1.60 -0.66
N ARG A 389 2.43 0.48 -0.63
CA ARG A 389 3.88 0.42 -0.80
C ARG A 389 4.16 -0.14 -2.19
N LEU A 390 4.77 0.68 -3.03
CA LEU A 390 5.27 0.29 -4.34
C LEU A 390 6.73 -0.13 -4.19
N LEU A 391 7.03 -1.38 -4.53
CA LEU A 391 8.36 -1.93 -4.55
C LEU A 391 8.74 -2.24 -6.00
N VAL A 392 9.90 -1.76 -6.45
CA VAL A 392 10.49 -2.18 -7.73
C VAL A 392 11.87 -2.73 -7.45
N VAL A 393 12.12 -3.98 -7.82
CA VAL A 393 13.40 -4.67 -7.62
C VAL A 393 13.99 -5.11 -8.96
N THR A 394 15.30 -5.07 -9.10
CA THR A 394 15.96 -5.60 -10.30
C THR A 394 15.78 -7.11 -10.40
N SER A 395 15.97 -7.65 -11.62
CA SER A 395 15.86 -9.09 -11.86
C SER A 395 16.96 -9.85 -11.11
N PRO A 396 16.71 -11.07 -10.58
CA PRO A 396 17.77 -11.96 -10.12
C PRO A 396 18.82 -12.24 -11.20
N LYS A 397 18.44 -12.13 -12.49
CA LYS A 397 19.33 -12.28 -13.65
C LYS A 397 20.30 -11.12 -13.84
N THR A 398 20.22 -10.05 -13.04
CA THR A 398 21.18 -8.95 -13.04
C THR A 398 22.13 -9.09 -11.87
N LYS A 399 23.44 -8.88 -12.09
CA LYS A 399 24.45 -9.02 -11.03
C LYS A 399 24.28 -7.97 -9.93
N THR A 400 23.98 -6.73 -10.30
CA THR A 400 23.76 -5.62 -9.38
C THR A 400 22.30 -5.57 -8.95
N LEU A 401 22.03 -6.08 -7.74
CA LEU A 401 20.70 -6.00 -7.16
C LEU A 401 20.41 -4.60 -6.64
N ARG A 402 19.27 -4.03 -7.02
CA ARG A 402 18.77 -2.74 -6.51
C ARG A 402 17.27 -2.82 -6.26
N SER A 403 16.81 -2.08 -5.26
CA SER A 403 15.40 -1.99 -4.87
C SER A 403 14.99 -0.55 -4.64
N LEU A 404 13.84 -0.16 -5.19
CA LEU A 404 13.12 1.07 -4.94
C LEU A 404 11.90 0.74 -4.10
N THR A 405 11.81 1.27 -2.89
CA THR A 405 10.60 1.23 -2.07
C THR A 405 10.05 2.65 -1.96
N TYR A 406 8.79 2.82 -2.37
CA TYR A 406 8.09 4.10 -2.28
C TYR A 406 6.73 3.92 -1.60
N GLU A 407 6.45 4.72 -0.58
CA GLU A 407 5.17 4.73 0.13
C GLU A 407 4.21 5.71 -0.53
N LEU A 408 3.24 5.17 -1.28
CA LEU A 408 2.12 5.91 -1.84
C LEU A 408 1.09 6.14 -0.73
N ALA A 409 1.37 7.12 0.13
CA ALA A 409 0.40 7.63 1.10
C ALA A 409 -0.81 8.24 0.38
N GLN A 410 -1.98 8.20 1.01
CA GLN A 410 -3.22 8.62 0.36
C GLN A 410 -3.30 10.14 0.07
N GLN A 411 -2.47 10.93 0.75
CA GLN A 411 -2.29 12.37 0.54
C GLN A 411 -1.48 12.74 -0.71
N ILE A 412 -0.89 11.76 -1.41
CA ILE A 412 -0.04 11.99 -2.57
C ILE A 412 -0.90 11.90 -3.84
N LEU A 413 -0.93 12.97 -4.62
CA LEU A 413 -1.51 12.94 -5.96
C LEU A 413 -0.66 12.03 -6.87
N ILE A 414 -1.29 11.04 -7.48
CA ILE A 414 -0.61 10.15 -8.43
C ILE A 414 -0.69 10.77 -9.83
N ASN A 415 0.40 11.39 -10.27
CA ASN A 415 0.53 11.87 -11.64
C ASN A 415 0.99 10.72 -12.54
N PHE A 416 0.15 10.35 -13.50
CA PHE A 416 0.43 9.25 -14.41
C PHE A 416 0.33 9.69 -15.86
N GLU A 417 1.08 9.04 -16.74
CA GLU A 417 1.02 9.27 -18.17
C GLU A 417 1.08 7.92 -18.89
N PHE A 418 0.04 7.60 -19.65
CA PHE A 418 0.09 6.47 -20.59
C PHE A 418 0.79 6.91 -21.87
N GLN A 419 1.71 6.07 -22.34
CA GLN A 419 2.39 6.25 -23.62
C GLN A 419 2.28 4.96 -24.43
N ASN A 420 2.29 5.10 -25.76
CA ASN A 420 2.07 4.02 -26.73
C ASN A 420 0.72 3.31 -26.54
N ASP A 421 -0.31 4.05 -26.14
CA ASP A 421 -1.67 3.55 -25.95
C ASP A 421 -2.52 3.89 -27.17
N GLY A 422 -2.81 2.89 -28.01
CA GLY A 422 -3.87 3.02 -29.02
C GLY A 422 -3.45 3.33 -30.46
N ASP A 423 -2.19 3.18 -30.85
CA ASP A 423 -1.83 3.23 -32.27
C ASP A 423 -1.51 1.82 -32.77
N VAL A 424 -2.40 1.24 -33.58
CA VAL A 424 -2.28 -0.11 -34.17
C VAL A 424 -0.97 -0.24 -34.98
N ASN A 425 -0.40 0.89 -35.40
CA ASN A 425 0.85 0.99 -36.13
C ASN A 425 2.07 1.36 -35.25
N ALA A 426 1.88 1.78 -34.00
CA ALA A 426 2.98 2.04 -33.09
C ALA A 426 3.53 0.71 -32.55
N LYS A 427 4.69 0.30 -33.08
CA LYS A 427 5.50 -0.82 -32.59
C LYS A 427 6.14 -0.54 -31.22
N GLY A 428 5.41 0.05 -30.28
CA GLY A 428 5.89 0.44 -28.96
C GLY A 428 5.31 -0.44 -27.85
N ALA A 429 6.14 -0.82 -26.88
CA ALA A 429 5.64 -1.46 -25.67
C ALA A 429 4.73 -0.48 -24.88
N PRO A 430 3.66 -0.96 -24.23
CA PRO A 430 2.79 -0.12 -23.41
C PRO A 430 3.57 0.42 -22.21
N VAL A 431 3.51 1.73 -21.98
CA VAL A 431 4.30 2.42 -20.95
C VAL A 431 3.39 3.16 -19.97
N LEU A 432 3.76 3.10 -18.69
CA LEU A 432 3.26 3.96 -17.61
C LEU A 432 4.42 4.78 -17.08
N LEU A 433 4.35 6.09 -17.25
CA LEU A 433 5.23 7.03 -16.55
C LEU A 433 4.49 7.54 -15.32
N MET A 434 5.13 7.46 -14.16
CA MET A 434 4.58 7.95 -12.89
C MET A 434 5.52 8.98 -12.29
N ARG A 435 4.97 10.12 -11.89
CA ARG A 435 5.71 11.23 -11.28
C ARG A 435 5.29 11.35 -9.83
N LEU A 436 6.23 11.12 -8.92
CA LEU A 436 5.96 11.05 -7.50
C LEU A 436 6.75 12.12 -6.74
N PRO A 437 6.12 12.88 -5.83
CA PRO A 437 6.82 13.88 -5.02
C PRO A 437 7.70 13.21 -3.97
N ARG A 438 8.84 13.83 -3.65
CA ARG A 438 9.69 13.48 -2.51
C ARG A 438 10.18 14.77 -1.87
N ARG A 439 10.43 14.77 -0.56
CA ARG A 439 10.69 15.96 0.31
C ARG A 439 11.25 17.19 -0.41
N GLU A 440 12.30 17.05 -1.21
CA GLU A 440 12.97 18.15 -1.93
C GLU A 440 12.99 18.02 -3.46
N ALA A 441 12.52 16.90 -4.04
CA ALA A 441 12.60 16.63 -5.48
C ALA A 441 11.49 15.70 -5.97
N GLN A 442 11.15 15.76 -7.26
CA GLN A 442 10.23 14.81 -7.88
C GLN A 442 11.01 13.63 -8.48
N ILE A 443 10.56 12.41 -8.21
CA ILE A 443 11.10 11.21 -8.87
C ILE A 443 10.19 10.81 -10.03
N SER A 444 10.78 10.29 -11.11
CA SER A 444 10.02 9.74 -12.24
C SER A 444 10.29 8.25 -12.38
N LEU A 445 9.21 7.47 -12.45
CA LEU A 445 9.22 6.03 -12.66
C LEU A 445 8.74 5.74 -14.07
N PHE A 446 9.66 5.31 -14.94
CA PHE A 446 9.31 4.82 -16.27
C PHE A 446 9.15 3.30 -16.20
N MET A 447 7.95 2.81 -16.50
CA MET A 447 7.62 1.37 -16.49
C MET A 447 7.11 0.95 -17.86
N SER A 448 7.83 0.05 -18.52
CA SER A 448 7.43 -0.58 -19.79
C SER A 448 6.90 -1.99 -19.50
N PHE A 449 5.76 -2.35 -20.08
CA PHE A 449 5.05 -3.61 -19.81
C PHE A 449 5.12 -4.55 -21.00
N ASN A 450 4.84 -5.84 -20.77
CA ASN A 450 4.72 -6.79 -21.87
C ASN A 450 3.36 -6.64 -22.55
N ASP A 451 2.33 -6.36 -21.76
CA ASP A 451 0.95 -6.18 -22.22
C ASP A 451 0.29 -4.94 -21.59
N ALA A 452 -0.64 -4.33 -22.33
CA ALA A 452 -1.42 -3.19 -21.87
C ALA A 452 -2.35 -3.57 -20.71
N ASN A 453 -2.81 -4.82 -20.64
CA ASN A 453 -3.62 -5.30 -19.52
C ASN A 453 -2.85 -5.31 -18.20
N GLU A 454 -1.57 -5.68 -18.21
CA GLU A 454 -0.72 -5.64 -17.02
C GLU A 454 -0.55 -4.20 -16.49
N ARG A 455 -0.34 -3.24 -17.41
CA ARG A 455 -0.25 -1.81 -17.13
C ARG A 455 -1.56 -1.28 -16.54
N ASN A 456 -2.69 -1.61 -17.18
CA ASN A 456 -4.02 -1.18 -16.74
C ASN A 456 -4.38 -1.75 -15.38
N THR A 457 -4.02 -3.01 -15.11
CA THR A 457 -4.22 -3.65 -13.81
C THR A 457 -3.47 -2.92 -12.70
N LEU A 458 -2.19 -2.58 -12.92
CA LEU A 458 -1.42 -1.77 -11.97
C LEU A 458 -2.10 -0.41 -11.72
N TYR A 459 -2.52 0.27 -12.78
CA TYR A 459 -3.23 1.54 -12.68
C TYR A 459 -4.54 1.43 -11.87
N TYR A 460 -5.35 0.40 -12.13
CA TYR A 460 -6.61 0.17 -11.42
C TYR A 460 -6.39 -0.12 -9.95
N ILE A 461 -5.35 -0.89 -9.60
CA ILE A 461 -5.04 -1.21 -8.20
C ILE A 461 -4.63 0.04 -7.43
N LEU A 462 -3.73 0.85 -7.98
CA LEU A 462 -3.27 2.09 -7.33
C LEU A 462 -4.40 3.12 -7.14
N ASN A 463 -5.39 3.11 -8.04
CA ASN A 463 -6.58 3.96 -7.96
C ASN A 463 -7.74 3.36 -7.15
N GLY A 464 -7.60 2.14 -6.60
CA GLY A 464 -8.68 1.46 -5.88
C GLY A 464 -9.87 1.04 -6.77
N MET A 465 -9.66 0.95 -8.07
CA MET A 465 -10.65 0.56 -9.08
C MET A 465 -10.73 -0.96 -9.26
N SER A 466 -9.69 -1.69 -8.84
CA SER A 466 -9.67 -3.16 -8.88
C SER A 466 -10.74 -3.74 -7.95
N VAL A 467 -11.49 -4.72 -8.41
CA VAL A 467 -12.48 -5.48 -7.62
C VAL A 467 -11.85 -6.81 -7.24
N THR A 468 -11.84 -7.15 -5.94
CA THR A 468 -11.32 -8.44 -5.46
C THR A 468 -12.41 -9.52 -5.48
N SER A 469 -12.05 -10.79 -5.25
CA SER A 469 -13.01 -11.91 -5.23
C SER A 469 -14.14 -11.78 -4.20
N HIS A 470 -13.93 -11.00 -3.14
CA HIS A 470 -14.88 -10.76 -2.05
C HIS A 470 -15.67 -9.45 -2.22
N GLU A 471 -15.49 -8.76 -3.34
CA GLU A 471 -16.09 -7.46 -3.60
C GLU A 471 -16.91 -7.52 -4.88
N ASP A 472 -17.88 -6.62 -4.99
CA ASP A 472 -18.69 -6.48 -6.18
C ASP A 472 -19.00 -5.01 -6.50
N ILE A 473 -19.26 -4.74 -7.78
CA ILE A 473 -19.74 -3.43 -8.21
C ILE A 473 -21.23 -3.35 -7.90
N VAL A 474 -21.58 -2.64 -6.84
CA VAL A 474 -22.97 -2.52 -6.38
C VAL A 474 -23.74 -1.46 -7.17
N ALA A 475 -23.04 -0.46 -7.70
CA ALA A 475 -23.62 0.52 -8.61
C ALA A 475 -22.60 1.08 -9.61
N ARG A 476 -23.09 1.40 -10.82
CA ARG A 476 -22.41 2.22 -11.82
C ARG A 476 -23.39 3.27 -12.32
N LEU A 477 -23.06 4.54 -12.12
CA LEU A 477 -23.96 5.66 -12.34
C LEU A 477 -23.28 6.75 -13.16
N LYS A 478 -24.00 7.40 -14.07
CA LYS A 478 -23.46 8.59 -14.75
C LYS A 478 -23.33 9.74 -13.75
N LEU A 479 -22.26 10.52 -13.88
CA LEU A 479 -21.91 11.57 -12.95
C LEU A 479 -21.66 12.87 -13.70
N ASP A 480 -22.32 13.94 -13.30
CA ASP A 480 -22.17 15.25 -13.95
C ASP A 480 -21.09 16.09 -13.26
N ASN A 481 -21.02 16.04 -11.93
CA ASN A 481 -20.01 16.79 -11.17
C ASN A 481 -19.68 16.15 -9.81
N VAL A 482 -18.46 16.38 -9.35
CA VAL A 482 -18.03 16.16 -7.96
C VAL A 482 -17.35 17.41 -7.44
N SER A 483 -17.66 17.79 -6.21
CA SER A 483 -16.89 18.83 -5.51
C SER A 483 -16.50 18.38 -4.10
N VAL A 484 -15.32 18.84 -3.68
CA VAL A 484 -14.76 18.58 -2.36
C VAL A 484 -14.41 19.93 -1.71
N LYS A 485 -15.05 20.24 -0.59
CA LYS A 485 -14.86 21.52 0.11
C LYS A 485 -14.71 21.32 1.61
N PRO A 486 -13.94 22.16 2.34
CA PRO A 486 -14.02 22.23 3.79
C PRO A 486 -15.47 22.32 4.27
N ALA A 487 -15.79 21.69 5.40
CA ALA A 487 -17.16 21.67 5.90
C ALA A 487 -17.54 22.95 6.66
N SER A 488 -16.59 23.59 7.36
CA SER A 488 -16.79 24.84 8.10
C SER A 488 -16.67 26.07 7.18
N ALA A 489 -17.52 27.08 7.43
CA ALA A 489 -17.55 28.30 6.62
C ALA A 489 -16.24 29.12 6.74
N SER A 490 -15.61 29.12 7.91
CA SER A 490 -14.29 29.73 8.14
C SER A 490 -13.21 29.09 7.26
N ALA A 491 -13.11 27.76 7.26
CA ALA A 491 -12.14 27.04 6.45
C ALA A 491 -12.41 27.16 4.94
N GLN A 492 -13.68 27.30 4.53
CA GLN A 492 -14.03 27.55 3.12
C GLN A 492 -13.50 28.89 2.60
N GLN A 493 -13.37 29.90 3.48
CA GLN A 493 -12.90 31.23 3.10
C GLN A 493 -11.36 31.32 3.04
N GLU A 494 -10.66 30.48 3.80
CA GLU A 494 -9.18 30.46 3.88
C GLU A 494 -8.51 29.45 2.93
N LEU A 495 -9.13 28.28 2.69
CA LEU A 495 -8.45 27.14 2.05
C LEU A 495 -8.89 26.87 0.60
N ILE A 496 -9.92 27.54 0.08
CA ILE A 496 -10.41 27.30 -1.29
C ILE A 496 -9.86 28.38 -2.24
N PRO A 497 -9.24 27.99 -3.38
CA PRO A 497 -8.97 28.92 -4.47
C PRO A 497 -10.26 29.60 -4.98
N ALA A 498 -10.16 30.81 -5.54
CA ALA A 498 -11.34 31.56 -6.02
C ALA A 498 -12.18 30.83 -7.10
N THR A 499 -11.65 29.78 -7.72
CA THR A 499 -12.30 28.91 -8.71
C THR A 499 -12.24 27.45 -8.26
N ASP A 500 -13.34 26.71 -8.47
CA ASP A 500 -13.45 25.29 -8.11
C ASP A 500 -12.79 24.43 -9.22
N PRO A 501 -11.58 23.91 -8.99
CA PRO A 501 -10.75 23.28 -10.02
C PRO A 501 -11.30 21.93 -10.48
N LEU A 502 -12.22 21.34 -9.73
CA LEU A 502 -12.91 20.10 -10.11
C LEU A 502 -13.98 20.32 -11.19
N LYS A 503 -14.42 21.57 -11.40
CA LYS A 503 -15.39 21.90 -12.46
C LYS A 503 -14.81 21.77 -13.86
N ASP A 504 -13.50 21.96 -14.00
CA ASP A 504 -12.80 21.84 -15.27
C ASP A 504 -12.60 20.37 -15.69
N LEU A 505 -12.88 19.43 -14.77
CA LEU A 505 -12.77 17.99 -15.05
C LEU A 505 -14.01 17.49 -15.78
N GLN A 506 -13.77 16.77 -16.88
CA GLN A 506 -14.83 16.07 -17.61
C GLN A 506 -15.18 14.76 -16.90
N TRP A 507 -16.14 14.81 -15.97
CA TRP A 507 -16.66 13.64 -15.25
C TRP A 507 -17.36 12.66 -16.20
N LYS A 508 -17.23 11.36 -15.93
CA LYS A 508 -17.79 10.28 -16.76
C LYS A 508 -18.85 9.50 -16.00
N ASP A 509 -18.40 8.75 -15.00
CA ASP A 509 -19.26 7.90 -14.19
C ASP A 509 -18.70 7.75 -12.77
N LEU A 510 -19.55 7.21 -11.91
CA LEU A 510 -19.29 6.89 -10.53
C LEU A 510 -19.55 5.40 -10.35
N VAL A 511 -18.60 4.71 -9.73
CA VAL A 511 -18.70 3.29 -9.40
C VAL A 511 -18.66 3.14 -7.89
N VAL A 512 -19.65 2.45 -7.32
CA VAL A 512 -19.65 2.07 -5.90
C VAL A 512 -19.29 0.60 -5.81
N ILE A 513 -18.20 0.30 -5.09
CA ILE A 513 -17.73 -1.06 -4.84
C ILE A 513 -17.89 -1.33 -3.35
N ASN A 514 -18.43 -2.51 -3.00
CA ASN A 514 -18.57 -2.94 -1.61
C ASN A 514 -18.34 -4.46 -1.50
N ARG A 515 -18.42 -5.02 -0.30
CA ARG A 515 -18.39 -6.47 -0.08
C ARG A 515 -19.50 -7.16 -0.87
N ARG A 516 -19.20 -8.34 -1.38
CA ARG A 516 -20.18 -9.22 -2.02
C ARG A 516 -21.14 -9.76 -0.95
N ALA A 517 -22.43 -9.87 -1.29
CA ALA A 517 -23.41 -10.56 -0.44
C ALA A 517 -23.15 -12.07 -0.48
N GLU A 518 -23.16 -12.74 0.68
CA GLU A 518 -22.87 -14.18 0.76
C GLU A 518 -24.13 -15.02 0.52
N GLU A 519 -25.30 -14.49 0.89
CA GLU A 519 -26.60 -15.14 0.74
C GLU A 519 -27.54 -14.38 -0.21
N GLU A 520 -28.41 -15.11 -0.91
CA GLU A 520 -29.41 -14.54 -1.80
C GLU A 520 -30.50 -13.83 -0.98
N GLY A 521 -30.50 -12.50 -1.01
CA GLY A 521 -31.42 -11.65 -0.23
C GLY A 521 -30.79 -10.94 0.97
N GLU A 522 -29.49 -11.17 1.27
CA GLU A 522 -28.77 -10.40 2.29
C GLU A 522 -28.65 -8.93 1.85
N SER A 523 -29.02 -8.01 2.74
CA SER A 523 -28.78 -6.58 2.52
C SER A 523 -27.31 -6.25 2.79
N ILE A 524 -26.64 -5.67 1.79
CA ILE A 524 -25.24 -5.27 1.91
C ILE A 524 -25.11 -4.15 2.94
N LYS A 525 -24.64 -4.50 4.14
CA LYS A 525 -24.29 -3.52 5.19
C LYS A 525 -23.18 -2.58 4.68
N THR A 526 -23.47 -1.29 4.60
CA THR A 526 -22.53 -0.24 4.18
C THR A 526 -21.75 0.33 5.36
N VAL A 527 -22.43 0.58 6.47
CA VAL A 527 -21.82 0.89 7.75
C VAL A 527 -21.08 -0.34 8.28
N GLY A 528 -19.85 -0.13 8.73
CA GLY A 528 -18.92 -1.17 9.16
C GLY A 528 -18.17 -1.86 8.02
N SER A 529 -18.44 -1.51 6.75
CA SER A 529 -17.75 -2.15 5.62
C SER A 529 -16.33 -1.61 5.43
N GLU A 530 -15.34 -2.52 5.40
CA GLU A 530 -13.94 -2.22 5.07
C GLU A 530 -13.71 -2.06 3.55
N SER A 531 -14.66 -2.51 2.73
CA SER A 531 -14.56 -2.57 1.26
C SER A 531 -15.29 -1.44 0.54
N LEU A 532 -16.20 -0.74 1.23
CA LEU A 532 -17.01 0.32 0.63
C LEU A 532 -16.12 1.45 0.10
N ARG A 533 -16.23 1.70 -1.20
CA ARG A 533 -15.51 2.78 -1.89
C ARG A 533 -16.31 3.36 -3.03
N ILE A 534 -16.18 4.67 -3.20
CA ILE A 534 -16.80 5.46 -4.25
C ILE A 534 -15.68 5.92 -5.19
N VAL A 535 -15.73 5.45 -6.43
CA VAL A 535 -14.76 5.78 -7.48
C VAL A 535 -15.45 6.70 -8.49
N ALA A 536 -15.12 7.99 -8.47
CA ALA A 536 -15.57 8.95 -9.46
C ALA A 536 -14.51 9.10 -10.56
N ARG A 537 -14.86 8.78 -11.81
CA ARG A 537 -13.92 8.82 -12.95
C ARG A 537 -14.12 10.09 -13.78
N HIS A 538 -13.01 10.67 -14.21
CA HIS A 538 -13.00 11.78 -15.18
C HIS A 538 -12.12 11.42 -16.38
N ALA A 539 -12.11 12.27 -17.42
CA ALA A 539 -11.40 11.98 -18.66
C ALA A 539 -9.88 11.77 -18.49
N ALA A 540 -9.28 12.39 -17.47
CA ALA A 540 -7.85 12.38 -17.21
C ALA A 540 -7.43 11.53 -15.99
N GLY A 541 -8.34 10.83 -15.31
CA GLY A 541 -8.01 10.17 -14.04
C GLY A 541 -9.21 9.75 -13.21
N ALA A 542 -9.00 9.60 -11.90
CA ALA A 542 -10.02 9.17 -10.97
C ALA A 542 -9.82 9.77 -9.57
N LEU A 543 -10.94 9.99 -8.88
CA LEU A 543 -11.03 10.34 -7.47
C LEU A 543 -11.72 9.18 -6.74
N THR A 544 -11.01 8.56 -5.80
CA THR A 544 -11.51 7.40 -5.04
C THR A 544 -11.60 7.76 -3.57
N ASP A 545 -12.82 7.71 -3.02
CA ASP A 545 -13.08 7.86 -1.58
C ASP A 545 -13.36 6.49 -0.96
N ARG A 546 -12.56 6.07 0.01
CA ARG A 546 -12.73 4.80 0.74
C ARG A 546 -13.60 5.04 1.97
N CYS A 547 -14.85 4.62 1.88
CA CYS A 547 -15.86 4.95 2.86
C CYS A 547 -15.97 3.87 3.93
N ASN A 548 -15.05 3.86 4.89
CA ASN A 548 -15.16 3.00 6.09
C ASN A 548 -15.95 3.75 7.17
N PHE A 549 -17.29 3.75 7.07
CA PHE A 549 -18.17 4.40 8.04
C PHE A 549 -18.40 3.51 9.25
N GLY A 550 -18.30 4.08 10.45
CA GLY A 550 -18.74 3.48 11.70
C GLY A 550 -20.21 3.80 11.96
N PRO A 551 -20.82 3.15 12.96
CA PRO A 551 -22.16 3.53 13.42
C PRO A 551 -22.23 5.03 13.69
N GLY A 552 -23.26 5.68 13.15
CA GLY A 552 -23.44 7.13 13.28
C GLY A 552 -22.52 8.00 12.40
N GLU A 553 -21.59 7.48 11.60
CA GLU A 553 -20.65 8.32 10.83
C GLU A 553 -21.19 8.78 9.45
N LEU A 554 -22.23 8.12 8.91
CA LEU A 554 -22.78 8.43 7.57
C LEU A 554 -23.78 9.60 7.60
N HIS A 555 -23.29 10.78 7.32
CA HIS A 555 -24.07 12.02 7.30
C HIS A 555 -24.32 12.52 5.88
N LEU A 556 -25.59 12.72 5.53
CA LEU A 556 -26.01 13.16 4.20
C LEU A 556 -26.93 14.39 4.23
N ARG A 557 -26.88 15.19 3.17
CA ARG A 557 -27.76 16.34 2.93
C ARG A 557 -28.20 16.37 1.48
N LEU A 558 -29.48 16.64 1.26
CA LEU A 558 -30.03 16.94 -0.06
C LEU A 558 -30.50 18.40 -0.08
N PRO A 559 -30.03 19.24 -1.01
CA PRO A 559 -30.51 20.61 -1.11
C PRO A 559 -31.97 20.62 -1.61
N PRO A 560 -32.80 21.56 -1.10
CA PRO A 560 -34.22 21.62 -1.45
C PRO A 560 -34.46 22.20 -2.85
N SER A 561 -33.65 23.15 -3.28
CA SER A 561 -33.71 23.78 -4.61
C SER A 561 -32.41 23.58 -5.39
N SER A 562 -32.51 23.62 -6.72
CA SER A 562 -31.31 23.59 -7.59
C SER A 562 -30.56 24.92 -7.46
N PRO A 563 -29.24 24.92 -7.22
CA PRO A 563 -28.49 26.16 -7.10
C PRO A 563 -28.51 26.93 -8.43
N PRO A 564 -28.55 28.28 -8.39
CA PRO A 564 -28.75 29.14 -9.57
C PRO A 564 -27.65 29.03 -10.65
N SER A 565 -26.57 28.30 -10.39
CA SER A 565 -25.47 28.07 -11.33
C SER A 565 -25.70 26.91 -12.32
N LEU A 566 -26.73 26.09 -12.13
CA LEU A 566 -27.08 24.99 -13.05
C LEU A 566 -28.12 25.38 -14.12
N SER A 567 -28.71 26.57 -14.04
CA SER A 567 -29.75 27.03 -14.98
C SER A 567 -29.20 27.73 -16.24
N SER A 568 -27.89 27.77 -16.44
CA SER A 568 -27.26 28.46 -17.59
C SER A 568 -26.29 27.55 -18.36
N SER A 569 -26.79 26.49 -18.98
CA SER A 569 -26.13 25.89 -20.16
C SER A 569 -27.18 25.53 -21.21
N THR A 570 -27.29 26.47 -22.15
CA THR A 570 -27.83 26.37 -23.53
C THR A 570 -28.23 24.98 -24.04
N SER A 571 -29.54 24.78 -24.27
CA SER A 571 -30.06 23.82 -25.25
C SER A 571 -30.30 24.54 -26.58
N SER A 572 -29.54 24.20 -27.62
CA SER A 572 -29.91 24.47 -29.01
C SER A 572 -30.57 23.23 -29.62
N ASN A 573 -31.67 23.47 -30.34
CA ASN A 573 -32.51 22.57 -31.15
C ASN A 573 -33.49 21.62 -30.44
N PRO A 574 -34.81 21.78 -30.64
CA PRO A 574 -35.79 20.73 -30.39
C PRO A 574 -35.96 19.86 -31.65
N SER A 575 -35.81 18.55 -31.50
CA SER A 575 -36.33 17.55 -32.45
C SER A 575 -37.60 16.94 -31.85
N PRO A 576 -38.73 16.83 -32.57
CA PRO A 576 -39.94 16.24 -32.02
C PRO A 576 -39.97 14.74 -32.33
N SER A 577 -39.76 13.88 -31.33
CA SER A 577 -40.38 12.56 -31.22
C SER A 577 -39.80 11.74 -30.07
N ALA A 578 -40.61 11.54 -29.03
CA ALA A 578 -40.87 10.24 -28.39
C ALA A 578 -41.67 10.51 -27.10
N PHE A 579 -42.89 9.98 -27.08
CA PHE A 579 -43.76 9.95 -25.91
C PHE A 579 -43.06 9.20 -24.75
N ALA A 580 -42.66 9.94 -23.73
CA ALA A 580 -42.41 9.41 -22.39
C ALA A 580 -43.18 10.28 -21.40
N THR A 581 -44.26 9.73 -20.87
CA THR A 581 -45.09 10.30 -19.80
C THR A 581 -44.27 10.42 -18.51
N ASN A 582 -43.74 11.61 -18.23
CA ASN A 582 -43.32 12.02 -16.89
C ASN A 582 -44.51 12.73 -16.21
N PRO A 583 -45.09 12.22 -15.11
CA PRO A 583 -46.30 12.78 -14.53
C PRO A 583 -46.07 13.79 -13.38
N PHE A 584 -44.95 14.53 -13.35
CA PHE A 584 -44.69 15.49 -12.26
C PHE A 584 -44.49 16.93 -12.78
N PRO A 585 -45.28 17.93 -12.29
CA PRO A 585 -45.18 19.32 -12.68
C PRO A 585 -43.98 20.05 -12.06
N SER A 586 -43.64 21.22 -12.62
CA SER A 586 -42.39 21.97 -12.51
C SER A 586 -42.08 22.62 -11.13
N ASN A 587 -41.60 21.83 -10.17
CA ASN A 587 -40.76 22.24 -9.03
C ASN A 587 -39.51 21.33 -9.01
N SER A 588 -38.49 21.65 -9.81
CA SER A 588 -37.39 20.71 -10.10
C SER A 588 -36.43 20.53 -8.91
N LEU A 589 -36.61 19.44 -8.15
CA LEU A 589 -35.66 19.00 -7.13
C LEU A 589 -34.25 18.83 -7.71
N ALA A 590 -33.25 19.24 -6.95
CA ALA A 590 -31.86 19.09 -7.36
C ALA A 590 -31.41 17.62 -7.25
N PRO A 591 -30.86 17.01 -8.32
CA PRO A 591 -30.22 15.69 -8.27
C PRO A 591 -28.82 15.77 -7.65
N ILE A 592 -28.73 16.37 -6.46
CA ILE A 592 -27.49 16.62 -5.71
C ILE A 592 -27.58 15.96 -4.34
N ILE A 593 -26.51 15.28 -3.94
CA ILE A 593 -26.35 14.74 -2.59
C ILE A 593 -24.98 15.15 -2.05
N THR A 594 -24.94 15.60 -0.80
CA THR A 594 -23.71 15.99 -0.11
C THR A 594 -23.48 15.07 1.08
N LEU A 595 -22.29 14.47 1.15
CA LEU A 595 -21.82 13.68 2.28
C LEU A 595 -20.87 14.50 3.15
N LEU A 596 -21.01 14.42 4.46
CA LEU A 596 -20.03 14.97 5.39
C LEU A 596 -18.97 13.90 5.72
N ARG A 597 -17.71 14.28 5.66
CA ARG A 597 -16.56 13.40 5.87
C ARG A 597 -15.62 13.96 6.94
N ALA A 598 -15.22 13.07 7.84
CA ALA A 598 -14.12 13.26 8.78
C ALA A 598 -12.83 13.68 8.08
N PRO A 599 -11.92 14.38 8.78
CA PRO A 599 -10.51 14.39 8.40
C PRO A 599 -10.00 12.94 8.35
N ALA A 600 -9.62 12.46 7.17
CA ALA A 600 -9.23 11.07 7.02
C ALA A 600 -8.29 10.90 5.82
N THR A 601 -7.46 9.86 5.88
CA THR A 601 -6.63 9.45 4.75
C THR A 601 -7.44 8.78 3.64
N SER A 602 -8.78 8.67 3.73
CA SER A 602 -9.57 7.81 2.83
C SER A 602 -9.57 8.19 1.34
N LEU A 603 -9.30 9.47 1.03
CA LEU A 603 -9.39 10.03 -0.31
C LEU A 603 -8.07 9.87 -1.07
N THR A 604 -8.11 9.35 -2.29
CA THR A 604 -6.97 9.28 -3.20
C THR A 604 -7.36 9.82 -4.56
N SER A 605 -6.46 10.53 -5.22
CA SER A 605 -6.69 11.08 -6.56
C SER A 605 -5.53 10.74 -7.50
N SER A 606 -5.84 10.57 -8.78
CA SER A 606 -4.85 10.50 -9.86
C SER A 606 -5.26 11.37 -11.04
N THR A 607 -4.27 11.87 -11.78
CA THR A 607 -4.51 12.65 -12.99
C THR A 607 -3.39 12.46 -14.00
N ASP A 608 -3.71 12.55 -15.30
CA ASP A 608 -2.75 12.78 -16.38
C ASP A 608 -2.60 14.30 -16.58
N PRO A 609 -1.46 14.89 -16.18
CA PRO A 609 -1.26 16.34 -16.28
C PRO A 609 -1.31 16.88 -17.71
N ARG A 610 -1.12 16.04 -18.74
CA ARG A 610 -1.18 16.45 -20.15
C ARG A 610 -2.62 16.59 -20.65
N ALA A 611 -3.56 15.93 -19.98
CA ALA A 611 -4.98 15.93 -20.32
C ALA A 611 -5.80 16.90 -19.46
N THR A 612 -5.15 17.70 -18.60
CA THR A 612 -5.79 18.67 -17.71
C THR A 612 -5.12 20.04 -17.79
N SER A 613 -5.80 21.09 -17.31
CA SER A 613 -5.17 22.40 -17.18
C SER A 613 -4.04 22.37 -16.13
N PRO A 614 -3.00 23.23 -16.24
CA PRO A 614 -1.85 23.21 -15.32
C PRO A 614 -2.18 23.47 -13.85
N SER A 615 -3.33 24.09 -13.55
CA SER A 615 -3.80 24.35 -12.19
C SER A 615 -4.37 23.13 -11.49
N VAL A 616 -4.90 22.15 -12.24
CA VAL A 616 -5.62 20.99 -11.70
C VAL A 616 -4.77 20.12 -10.77
N PRO A 617 -3.51 19.74 -11.11
CA PRO A 617 -2.70 18.92 -10.20
C PRO A 617 -2.41 19.60 -8.85
N SER A 618 -2.14 20.92 -8.87
CA SER A 618 -1.92 21.70 -7.65
C SER A 618 -3.19 21.73 -6.79
N ALA A 619 -4.32 22.02 -7.42
CA ALA A 619 -5.64 22.01 -6.80
C ALA A 619 -6.01 20.66 -6.17
N LEU A 620 -5.81 19.55 -6.88
CA LEU A 620 -6.08 18.20 -6.36
C LEU A 620 -5.19 17.88 -5.16
N SER A 621 -3.93 18.30 -5.19
CA SER A 621 -3.01 18.14 -4.06
C SER A 621 -3.48 18.94 -2.82
N THR A 622 -3.99 20.15 -3.02
CA THR A 622 -4.63 20.95 -1.96
C THR A 622 -5.85 20.25 -1.40
N ILE A 623 -6.74 19.72 -2.25
CA ILE A 623 -7.94 18.98 -1.84
C ILE A 623 -7.58 17.76 -0.98
N LEU A 624 -6.58 16.98 -1.39
CA LEU A 624 -6.11 15.82 -0.60
C LEU A 624 -5.55 16.27 0.77
N SER A 625 -4.80 17.37 0.81
CA SER A 625 -4.25 17.94 2.06
C SER A 625 -5.35 18.48 2.98
N THR A 626 -6.38 19.13 2.42
CA THR A 626 -7.55 19.61 3.16
C THR A 626 -8.37 18.45 3.72
N ALA A 627 -8.63 17.42 2.91
CA ALA A 627 -9.38 16.24 3.35
C ALA A 627 -8.70 15.46 4.48
N LEU A 628 -7.37 15.58 4.60
CA LEU A 628 -6.60 14.99 5.68
C LEU A 628 -6.68 15.81 6.98
N SER A 629 -6.68 17.14 6.88
CA SER A 629 -6.55 18.05 8.01
C SER A 629 -7.86 18.58 8.56
N HIS A 630 -8.91 18.64 7.74
CA HIS A 630 -10.19 19.27 8.07
C HIS A 630 -11.38 18.39 7.68
N PRO A 631 -12.52 18.51 8.40
CA PRO A 631 -13.78 17.93 7.94
C PRO A 631 -14.15 18.53 6.60
N THR A 632 -14.68 17.71 5.70
CA THR A 632 -14.94 18.12 4.33
C THR A 632 -16.28 17.58 3.85
N THR A 633 -16.88 18.27 2.88
CA THR A 633 -18.11 17.87 2.21
C THR A 633 -17.77 17.29 0.85
N ARG A 634 -18.38 16.14 0.51
CA ARG A 634 -18.32 15.51 -0.82
C ARG A 634 -19.67 15.71 -1.48
N THR A 635 -19.76 16.54 -2.51
CA THR A 635 -21.01 16.77 -3.22
C THR A 635 -20.98 16.08 -4.57
N TYR A 636 -21.96 15.22 -4.82
CA TYR A 636 -22.15 14.49 -6.06
C TYR A 636 -23.39 15.02 -6.78
N THR A 637 -23.24 15.38 -8.05
CA THR A 637 -24.32 15.83 -8.93
C THR A 637 -24.59 14.78 -9.99
N PHE A 638 -25.85 14.37 -10.10
CA PHE A 638 -26.32 13.35 -11.03
C PHE A 638 -27.21 13.96 -12.12
N PRO A 639 -27.35 13.30 -13.28
CA PRO A 639 -28.20 13.79 -14.37
C PRO A 639 -29.69 13.73 -14.06
N ASN A 640 -30.12 12.90 -13.12
CA ASN A 640 -31.52 12.76 -12.72
C ASN A 640 -31.67 12.19 -11.30
N LEU A 641 -32.87 12.35 -10.73
CA LEU A 641 -33.21 11.87 -9.39
C LEU A 641 -33.12 10.35 -9.26
N ALA A 642 -33.45 9.59 -10.32
CA ALA A 642 -33.36 8.13 -10.27
C ALA A 642 -31.92 7.65 -10.00
N SER A 643 -30.94 8.31 -10.61
CA SER A 643 -29.52 8.00 -10.39
C SER A 643 -29.07 8.40 -8.98
N LEU A 644 -29.54 9.55 -8.47
CA LEU A 644 -29.32 9.96 -7.08
C LEU A 644 -29.94 8.96 -6.09
N HIS A 645 -31.20 8.57 -6.29
CA HIS A 645 -31.89 7.63 -5.40
C HIS A 645 -31.21 6.27 -5.41
N LYS A 646 -30.71 5.81 -6.57
CA LYS A 646 -29.95 4.57 -6.64
C LYS A 646 -28.61 4.67 -5.91
N PHE A 647 -27.92 5.81 -6.04
CA PHE A 647 -26.70 6.07 -5.26
C PHE A 647 -26.98 6.08 -3.75
N GLN A 648 -28.02 6.78 -3.32
CA GLN A 648 -28.44 6.83 -1.92
C GLN A 648 -28.81 5.44 -1.40
N GLU A 649 -29.63 4.68 -2.13
CA GLU A 649 -30.02 3.31 -1.76
C GLU A 649 -28.81 2.41 -1.55
N VAL A 650 -27.81 2.47 -2.44
CA VAL A 650 -26.60 1.66 -2.34
C VAL A 650 -25.68 2.12 -1.22
N LEU A 651 -25.72 3.40 -0.83
CA LEU A 651 -24.89 3.94 0.24
C LEU A 651 -25.50 3.72 1.64
N THR A 652 -26.82 3.81 1.77
CA THR A 652 -27.52 3.75 3.06
C THR A 652 -28.24 2.42 3.30
N GLY A 653 -28.40 1.58 2.27
CA GLY A 653 -29.25 0.39 2.35
C GLY A 653 -30.75 0.71 2.46
N GLN A 654 -31.16 1.96 2.22
CA GLN A 654 -32.54 2.42 2.33
C GLN A 654 -33.08 2.92 1.00
N ARG A 655 -34.22 2.36 0.57
CA ARG A 655 -34.89 2.75 -0.67
C ARG A 655 -35.73 4.00 -0.46
N VAL A 656 -35.60 4.96 -1.37
CA VAL A 656 -36.44 6.16 -1.42
C VAL A 656 -37.84 5.77 -1.91
N ARG A 657 -38.87 6.09 -1.11
CA ARG A 657 -40.29 5.85 -1.41
C ARG A 657 -41.01 7.11 -1.86
N PHE A 658 -40.59 8.26 -1.36
CA PHE A 658 -41.07 9.58 -1.75
C PHE A 658 -39.92 10.58 -1.69
N ASP A 659 -39.86 11.50 -2.64
CA ASP A 659 -38.95 12.66 -2.65
C ASP A 659 -39.68 13.81 -3.34
N GLY A 660 -40.00 14.86 -2.59
CA GLY A 660 -40.86 15.95 -3.03
C GLY A 660 -40.54 17.26 -2.33
N LEU A 661 -41.04 18.37 -2.89
CA LEU A 661 -40.91 19.69 -2.27
C LEU A 661 -42.21 20.05 -1.55
N ALA A 662 -42.17 20.15 -0.23
CA ALA A 662 -43.27 20.67 0.56
C ALA A 662 -43.23 22.20 0.55
N GLU A 663 -44.36 22.82 0.22
CA GLU A 663 -44.53 24.27 0.29
C GLU A 663 -44.41 24.77 1.73
N ARG A 664 -44.86 23.95 2.68
CA ARG A 664 -44.90 24.31 4.11
C ARG A 664 -44.70 23.10 5.00
N VAL A 665 -43.86 23.24 6.02
CA VAL A 665 -43.77 22.32 7.16
C VAL A 665 -43.99 23.12 8.44
N SER A 666 -44.91 22.70 9.30
CA SER A 666 -45.14 23.37 10.58
C SER A 666 -45.21 22.39 11.75
N ILE A 667 -44.55 22.74 12.86
CA ILE A 667 -44.50 21.96 14.10
C ILE A 667 -45.34 22.67 15.16
N SER A 668 -46.40 22.00 15.62
CA SER A 668 -47.34 22.52 16.61
C SER A 668 -46.95 22.07 18.02
N ARG A 669 -46.18 22.92 18.73
CA ARG A 669 -45.71 22.61 20.09
C ARG A 669 -46.83 22.54 21.13
N LYS A 670 -47.04 21.37 21.77
CA LYS A 670 -47.94 21.20 22.93
C LYS A 670 -47.17 21.48 24.22
N ARG A 671 -47.63 22.44 25.04
CA ARG A 671 -46.95 22.75 26.31
C ARG A 671 -47.28 21.71 27.37
N THR A 672 -46.27 21.08 27.96
CA THR A 672 -46.33 20.52 29.32
C THR A 672 -46.14 21.67 30.32
N GLY A 673 -47.23 22.12 30.95
CA GLY A 673 -47.19 22.84 32.23
C GLY A 673 -47.00 24.38 32.25
N SER A 674 -47.97 25.18 31.81
CA SER A 674 -48.26 26.43 32.56
C SER A 674 -49.68 26.96 32.43
N ALA A 675 -50.16 27.48 33.55
CA ALA A 675 -51.53 27.85 33.85
C ALA A 675 -51.91 29.30 33.45
N LEU A 676 -51.34 29.87 32.38
CA LEU A 676 -51.68 31.24 31.94
C LEU A 676 -52.03 31.27 30.44
N PRO A 677 -53.29 31.57 30.08
CA PRO A 677 -53.72 31.70 28.69
C PRO A 677 -53.38 33.11 28.18
N GLY A 678 -52.50 33.22 27.17
CA GLY A 678 -52.36 34.48 26.43
C GLY A 678 -51.04 34.78 25.74
N LEU A 679 -49.92 34.12 26.08
CA LEU A 679 -48.60 34.49 25.54
C LEU A 679 -47.96 33.36 24.69
N SER A 680 -47.96 33.60 23.38
CA SER A 680 -47.15 33.04 22.28
C SER A 680 -47.13 31.51 22.08
N LYS A 681 -48.08 31.01 21.29
CA LYS A 681 -47.88 29.80 20.45
C LYS A 681 -46.79 30.10 19.42
N ARG A 682 -45.52 29.79 19.69
CA ARG A 682 -44.47 29.89 18.66
C ARG A 682 -44.44 28.59 17.85
N ASN A 683 -45.43 28.44 16.95
CA ASN A 683 -45.41 27.43 15.91
C ASN A 683 -44.13 27.62 15.10
N LEU A 684 -43.35 26.56 14.93
CA LEU A 684 -42.18 26.60 14.07
C LEU A 684 -42.66 26.28 12.66
N GLU A 685 -42.27 27.11 11.70
CA GLU A 685 -42.68 26.95 10.32
C GLU A 685 -41.49 27.12 9.38
N ALA A 686 -41.45 26.28 8.36
CA ALA A 686 -40.50 26.33 7.26
C ALA A 686 -41.27 26.27 5.94
N ARG A 687 -40.72 26.92 4.91
CA ARG A 687 -41.24 26.87 3.54
C ARG A 687 -40.19 26.25 2.62
N HIS A 688 -40.61 25.69 1.49
CA HIS A 688 -39.74 25.05 0.48
C HIS A 688 -38.81 23.97 1.09
N VAL A 689 -39.42 22.99 1.76
CA VAL A 689 -38.71 21.91 2.45
C VAL A 689 -38.67 20.69 1.54
N ARG A 690 -37.49 20.15 1.28
CA ARG A 690 -37.42 18.85 0.58
C ARG A 690 -37.71 17.73 1.58
N VAL A 691 -38.71 16.94 1.26
CA VAL A 691 -39.23 15.88 2.11
C VAL A 691 -38.95 14.55 1.43
N GLN A 692 -38.29 13.65 2.14
CA GLN A 692 -37.99 12.30 1.67
C GLN A 692 -38.54 11.27 2.65
N ILE A 693 -39.24 10.25 2.14
CA ILE A 693 -39.55 9.04 2.90
C ILE A 693 -38.64 7.92 2.38
N VAL A 694 -37.90 7.30 3.29
CA VAL A 694 -36.98 6.20 3.02
C VAL A 694 -37.41 4.96 3.79
N ARG A 695 -37.13 3.78 3.23
CA ARG A 695 -37.48 2.50 3.82
C ARG A 695 -36.31 1.53 3.75
N GLY A 696 -35.98 0.90 4.87
CA GLY A 696 -34.93 -0.13 4.92
C GLY A 696 -35.22 -1.30 3.96
N LEU A 697 -34.16 -1.83 3.35
CA LEU A 697 -34.26 -2.99 2.45
C LEU A 697 -34.36 -4.34 3.20
N SER A 698 -33.87 -4.39 4.44
CA SER A 698 -33.95 -5.55 5.33
C SER A 698 -34.86 -5.25 6.53
N GLY A 699 -35.46 -6.29 7.09
CA GLY A 699 -35.97 -6.25 8.45
C GLY A 699 -34.85 -6.00 9.45
N SER A 700 -35.17 -5.51 10.64
CA SER A 700 -34.16 -5.41 11.72
C SER A 700 -33.48 -6.77 11.94
N ASP A 701 -32.26 -6.78 12.49
CA ASP A 701 -31.50 -8.01 12.78
C ASP A 701 -32.28 -9.05 13.64
N PHE A 702 -33.46 -8.69 14.16
CA PHE A 702 -34.40 -9.52 14.92
C PHE A 702 -35.67 -9.94 14.13
N GLY A 703 -35.65 -9.92 12.80
CA GLY A 703 -36.79 -10.39 11.98
C GLY A 703 -38.00 -9.45 11.96
N GLY A 704 -37.80 -8.16 12.28
CA GLY A 704 -38.86 -7.14 12.26
C GLY A 704 -39.22 -6.64 10.87
N ALA A 705 -40.35 -5.94 10.74
CA ALA A 705 -40.74 -5.26 9.50
C ALA A 705 -39.73 -4.15 9.13
N PRO A 706 -39.52 -3.86 7.83
CA PRO A 706 -38.60 -2.81 7.39
C PRO A 706 -39.03 -1.44 7.92
N THR A 707 -38.10 -0.74 8.56
CA THR A 707 -38.35 0.57 9.17
C THR A 707 -38.50 1.65 8.09
N SER A 708 -39.51 2.50 8.24
CA SER A 708 -39.66 3.72 7.44
C SER A 708 -39.14 4.92 8.24
N GLN A 709 -38.43 5.82 7.57
CA GLN A 709 -38.00 7.09 8.15
C GLN A 709 -38.41 8.25 7.24
N ILE A 710 -38.63 9.42 7.83
CA ILE A 710 -38.79 10.67 7.11
C ILE A 710 -37.56 11.55 7.33
N ALA A 711 -37.06 12.16 6.27
CA ALA A 711 -36.00 13.16 6.31
C ALA A 711 -36.52 14.47 5.72
N LEU A 712 -36.27 15.57 6.41
CA LEU A 712 -36.68 16.92 6.06
C LEU A 712 -35.43 17.78 5.90
N PHE A 713 -35.25 18.37 4.73
CA PHE A 713 -34.14 19.27 4.44
C PHE A 713 -34.66 20.68 4.26
N PHE A 714 -34.29 21.55 5.19
CA PHE A 714 -34.81 22.91 5.26
C PHE A 714 -33.90 23.91 4.56
N GLU A 715 -34.51 25.01 4.08
CA GLU A 715 -33.83 26.22 3.62
C GLU A 715 -34.11 27.35 4.62
N GLY A 716 -33.09 27.82 5.34
CA GLY A 716 -33.21 28.98 6.24
C GLY A 716 -34.15 28.79 7.44
N PHE A 717 -34.44 27.55 7.85
CA PHE A 717 -35.31 27.28 8.99
C PHE A 717 -34.56 27.55 10.32
N PRO A 718 -35.07 28.44 11.21
CA PRO A 718 -34.31 28.88 12.38
C PRO A 718 -34.02 27.83 13.45
N ALA A 719 -34.66 26.66 13.39
CA ALA A 719 -34.51 25.62 14.40
C ALA A 719 -33.58 24.47 13.97
N ALA A 720 -33.49 24.15 12.67
CA ALA A 720 -32.62 23.12 12.13
C ALA A 720 -32.45 23.29 10.61
N ASP A 721 -31.32 22.88 10.03
CA ASP A 721 -31.14 22.88 8.58
C ASP A 721 -31.54 21.52 7.95
N ALA A 722 -31.60 20.46 8.75
CA ALA A 722 -32.19 19.17 8.41
C ALA A 722 -32.66 18.43 9.68
N MET A 723 -33.61 17.50 9.54
CA MET A 723 -34.00 16.58 10.62
C MET A 723 -34.53 15.25 10.05
N ASN A 724 -34.45 14.17 10.82
CA ASN A 724 -35.05 12.89 10.46
C ASN A 724 -35.61 12.15 11.69
N PHE A 725 -36.62 11.30 11.46
CA PHE A 725 -37.23 10.48 12.51
C PHE A 725 -37.99 9.27 11.93
N LEU A 726 -38.31 8.30 12.79
CA LEU A 726 -39.04 7.09 12.42
C LEU A 726 -40.52 7.38 12.12
N LEU A 727 -41.02 6.68 11.10
CA LEU A 727 -42.45 6.53 10.82
C LEU A 727 -42.85 5.07 11.12
N ARG A 728 -43.79 4.88 12.04
CA ARG A 728 -44.29 3.55 12.42
C ARG A 728 -45.68 3.28 11.83
N PRO A 729 -46.00 2.01 11.52
CA PRO A 729 -47.37 1.62 11.14
C PRO A 729 -48.43 1.97 12.19
N THR A 730 -48.03 2.17 13.45
CA THR A 730 -48.92 2.54 14.57
C THR A 730 -49.14 4.04 14.72
N ASP A 731 -48.39 4.88 14.02
CA ASP A 731 -48.54 6.33 14.11
C ASP A 731 -49.83 6.78 13.37
N ALA A 732 -50.43 7.89 13.81
CA ALA A 732 -51.64 8.41 13.20
C ALA A 732 -51.31 9.48 12.14
N TYR A 733 -51.79 9.25 10.92
CA TYR A 733 -51.62 10.13 9.77
C TYR A 733 -52.97 10.68 9.32
N GLU A 734 -53.14 12.01 9.34
CA GLU A 734 -54.40 12.65 8.97
C GLU A 734 -54.25 13.44 7.66
N ARG A 735 -55.12 13.17 6.67
CA ARG A 735 -55.23 14.02 5.47
C ARG A 735 -55.93 15.32 5.84
N VAL A 736 -55.37 16.43 5.38
CA VAL A 736 -55.87 17.78 5.62
C VAL A 736 -56.16 18.45 4.29
N GLU A 737 -57.38 18.97 4.15
CA GLU A 737 -57.85 19.64 2.93
C GLU A 737 -58.33 21.06 3.23
N GLY A 738 -57.87 22.01 2.41
CA GLY A 738 -58.47 23.32 2.06
C GLY A 738 -58.83 24.29 3.19
N LYS A 739 -59.72 23.88 4.12
CA LYS A 739 -60.23 24.69 5.24
C LYS A 739 -59.62 24.31 6.60
N HIS A 740 -59.00 23.14 6.70
CA HIS A 740 -58.46 22.59 7.96
C HIS A 740 -56.92 22.72 8.06
N ALA A 741 -56.27 23.28 7.05
CA ALA A 741 -54.86 23.63 7.11
C ALA A 741 -54.63 24.71 8.19
N PRO A 742 -53.50 24.68 8.93
CA PRO A 742 -53.17 25.71 9.90
C PRO A 742 -53.17 27.10 9.23
N LYS A 743 -53.88 28.09 9.79
CA LYS A 743 -53.93 29.45 9.22
C LYS A 743 -52.66 30.24 9.58
N ASP A 744 -52.14 30.99 8.60
CA ASP A 744 -51.01 31.92 8.76
C ASP A 744 -51.37 33.08 9.68
N LYS A 745 -50.79 33.09 10.88
CA LYS A 745 -51.04 34.15 11.86
C LYS A 745 -50.29 35.45 11.57
N GLU A 746 -49.27 35.45 10.73
CA GLU A 746 -48.49 36.66 10.41
C GLU A 746 -49.20 37.62 9.46
N ARG A 747 -50.24 37.18 8.74
CA ARG A 747 -50.98 38.05 7.81
C ARG A 747 -52.14 38.80 8.47
N GLU A 748 -52.74 38.22 9.52
CA GLU A 748 -53.86 38.83 10.28
C GLU A 748 -53.46 40.12 11.01
N SER A 749 -52.17 40.33 11.31
CA SER A 749 -51.66 41.54 11.96
C SER A 749 -51.40 42.71 11.01
N ARG A 750 -51.51 42.52 9.68
CA ARG A 750 -51.33 43.59 8.68
C ARG A 750 -52.63 44.12 8.07
N GLU A 751 -53.76 43.43 8.24
CA GLU A 751 -55.08 43.84 7.70
C GLU A 751 -56.02 44.40 8.78
N GLY A 752 -55.51 45.28 9.64
CA GLY A 752 -56.29 45.96 10.68
C GLY A 752 -56.21 47.48 10.61
N SER A 753 -56.90 48.10 9.64
CA SER A 753 -57.26 49.53 9.67
C SER A 753 -58.62 49.74 8.98
N PRO A 754 -59.52 50.61 9.50
CA PRO A 754 -60.88 50.72 9.00
C PRO A 754 -60.94 51.68 7.79
N ALA A 755 -61.65 51.30 6.74
CA ALA A 755 -62.01 52.21 5.65
C ALA A 755 -63.52 52.48 5.65
N LEU A 756 -63.86 53.73 5.96
CA LEU A 756 -65.16 54.35 5.73
C LEU A 756 -65.42 54.46 4.21
N GLY A 757 -66.62 54.05 3.81
CA GLY A 757 -67.50 54.67 2.81
C GLY A 757 -66.96 55.09 1.44
N GLY A 758 -67.54 54.51 0.37
CA GLY A 758 -67.56 55.14 -0.96
C GLY A 758 -67.67 54.12 -2.10
N GLY A 759 -68.88 54.01 -2.67
CA GLY A 759 -69.19 53.04 -3.73
C GLY A 759 -68.55 53.33 -5.10
N GLY A 760 -68.63 52.33 -5.98
CA GLY A 760 -68.31 52.45 -7.41
C GLY A 760 -68.11 51.08 -8.02
N GLY A 761 -68.98 50.69 -8.95
CA GLY A 761 -69.07 49.32 -9.47
C GLY A 761 -67.98 48.91 -10.46
N GLY A 762 -67.88 47.59 -10.65
CA GLY A 762 -67.65 46.98 -11.97
C GLY A 762 -66.24 46.45 -12.26
N GLY A 763 -66.15 45.13 -12.49
CA GLY A 763 -65.02 44.52 -13.19
C GLY A 763 -64.57 43.19 -12.58
N GLY A 764 -65.29 42.11 -12.89
CA GLY A 764 -64.85 40.76 -12.61
C GLY A 764 -63.59 40.41 -13.40
N GLY A 765 -62.47 40.26 -12.70
CA GLY A 765 -61.26 39.62 -13.18
C GLY A 765 -60.90 38.52 -12.20
N GLY A 766 -61.12 37.27 -12.60
CA GLY A 766 -60.72 36.09 -11.82
C GLY A 766 -59.21 35.99 -11.73
N GLY A 767 -58.63 36.62 -10.72
CA GLY A 767 -57.24 36.40 -10.30
C GLY A 767 -57.15 35.07 -9.55
N GLY A 768 -56.60 34.05 -10.20
CA GLY A 768 -56.26 32.78 -9.57
C GLY A 768 -55.21 32.97 -8.48
N GLY A 769 -55.66 33.18 -7.24
CA GLY A 769 -54.81 33.07 -6.06
C GLY A 769 -54.41 31.60 -5.85
N GLY A 770 -53.19 31.25 -6.28
CA GLY A 770 -52.54 30.00 -5.87
C GLY A 770 -52.51 29.96 -4.35
N GLY A 771 -53.26 29.04 -3.74
CA GLY A 771 -53.29 28.95 -2.29
C GLY A 771 -52.17 28.06 -1.81
N GLU A 772 -51.34 28.64 -0.94
CA GLU A 772 -50.23 28.01 -0.25
C GLU A 772 -50.72 26.77 0.54
N GLY A 773 -50.20 25.59 0.24
CA GLY A 773 -50.33 24.37 1.04
C GLY A 773 -51.75 23.85 1.26
N LYS A 774 -52.65 24.02 0.27
CA LYS A 774 -54.07 23.58 0.39
C LYS A 774 -54.24 22.09 0.70
N PHE A 775 -53.28 21.27 0.28
CA PHE A 775 -53.30 19.81 0.43
C PHE A 775 -52.16 19.42 1.36
N GLY A 776 -52.43 18.70 2.45
CA GLY A 776 -51.37 18.32 3.37
C GLY A 776 -51.68 17.10 4.22
N VAL A 777 -50.67 16.68 4.96
CA VAL A 777 -50.75 15.55 5.90
C VAL A 777 -50.27 16.02 7.27
N ARG A 778 -51.02 15.68 8.30
CA ARG A 778 -50.61 15.85 9.69
C ARG A 778 -50.12 14.52 10.25
N LEU A 779 -48.89 14.50 10.71
CA LEU A 779 -48.30 13.45 11.52
C LEU A 779 -48.63 13.77 12.98
N VAL A 780 -49.55 13.03 13.58
CA VAL A 780 -50.03 13.27 14.94
C VAL A 780 -49.03 12.67 15.93
N ASP A 781 -48.64 13.45 16.94
CA ASP A 781 -47.72 13.01 18.00
C ASP A 781 -46.39 12.44 17.45
N ALA A 782 -45.82 13.11 16.44
CA ALA A 782 -44.57 12.70 15.84
C ALA A 782 -43.44 12.75 16.87
N LYS A 783 -42.66 11.68 16.95
CA LYS A 783 -41.55 11.56 17.92
C LYS A 783 -40.23 11.90 17.23
N PHE A 784 -39.62 13.01 17.61
CA PHE A 784 -38.39 13.51 16.98
C PHE A 784 -37.54 14.32 17.97
N SER A 785 -36.31 14.63 17.60
CA SER A 785 -35.45 15.63 18.24
C SER A 785 -35.24 16.81 17.30
N LEU A 786 -34.99 18.00 17.86
CA LEU A 786 -34.40 19.10 17.12
C LEU A 786 -33.01 19.33 17.72
N PRO A 787 -32.00 19.63 16.89
CA PRO A 787 -30.67 19.95 17.39
C PRO A 787 -30.76 21.10 18.41
N ASN A 788 -30.34 20.84 19.64
CA ASN A 788 -30.58 21.73 20.77
C ASN A 788 -30.01 23.13 20.48
N ARG A 789 -30.77 24.19 20.70
CA ARG A 789 -30.32 25.57 20.40
C ARG A 789 -29.83 26.20 21.68
N ASP A 790 -28.52 26.18 21.91
CA ASP A 790 -27.85 26.97 22.95
C ASP A 790 -28.70 27.15 24.22
N SER A 791 -28.74 26.15 25.11
CA SER A 791 -28.72 26.46 26.54
C SER A 791 -27.30 26.93 26.93
N GLY A 792 -26.83 27.96 26.22
CA GLY A 792 -25.55 28.60 26.42
C GLY A 792 -25.42 29.08 27.87
N GLY A 793 -24.39 28.60 28.55
CA GLY A 793 -23.89 29.11 29.83
C GLY A 793 -24.72 28.74 31.06
N LYS A 794 -25.99 29.12 31.13
CA LYS A 794 -26.72 29.18 32.41
C LYS A 794 -27.23 27.86 32.95
N GLU A 795 -27.37 26.82 32.14
CA GLU A 795 -27.88 25.51 32.60
C GLU A 795 -26.74 24.61 33.06
N LYS A 796 -25.63 24.54 32.30
CA LYS A 796 -24.38 23.92 32.76
C LYS A 796 -23.77 24.62 33.98
N GLU A 797 -23.93 25.94 34.12
CA GLU A 797 -23.49 26.68 35.31
C GLU A 797 -24.41 26.42 36.51
N ARG A 798 -25.73 26.30 36.31
CA ARG A 798 -26.68 25.91 37.37
C ARG A 798 -26.56 24.44 37.78
N ASP A 799 -26.21 23.55 36.86
CA ASP A 799 -25.97 22.14 37.19
C ASP A 799 -24.60 21.95 37.83
N LYS A 800 -23.56 22.70 37.43
CA LYS A 800 -22.30 22.79 38.18
C LYS A 800 -22.48 23.44 39.54
N GLU A 801 -23.34 24.45 39.67
CA GLU A 801 -23.67 25.12 40.94
C GLU A 801 -24.52 24.21 41.83
N LYS A 802 -25.46 23.44 41.27
CA LYS A 802 -26.21 22.41 41.99
C LYS A 802 -25.32 21.24 42.40
N GLU A 803 -24.41 20.77 41.54
CA GLU A 803 -23.44 19.71 41.86
C GLU A 803 -22.40 20.18 42.87
N SER A 804 -21.98 21.46 42.81
CA SER A 804 -21.12 22.10 43.82
C SER A 804 -21.86 22.31 45.14
N ARG A 805 -23.14 22.69 45.11
CA ARG A 805 -24.02 22.82 46.28
C ARG A 805 -24.36 21.45 46.89
N TRP A 806 -24.49 20.41 46.06
CA TRP A 806 -24.68 19.03 46.48
C TRP A 806 -23.39 18.44 47.08
N ARG A 807 -22.22 18.76 46.52
CA ARG A 807 -20.89 18.42 47.08
C ARG A 807 -20.59 19.16 48.39
N MET A 808 -20.93 20.45 48.50
CA MET A 808 -20.73 21.24 49.73
C MET A 808 -21.70 20.83 50.86
N SER A 809 -22.88 20.30 50.53
CA SER A 809 -23.85 19.84 51.54
C SER A 809 -23.52 18.46 52.14
N ARG A 810 -22.50 17.76 51.63
CA ARG A 810 -22.06 16.44 52.12
C ARG A 810 -20.66 16.42 52.76
N SER A 811 -19.93 17.53 52.80
CA SER A 811 -18.61 17.59 53.44
C SER A 811 -18.64 17.91 54.94
N GLY A 812 -19.65 17.41 55.65
CA GLY A 812 -19.81 17.66 57.07
C GLY A 812 -20.59 16.57 57.77
N HIS A 813 -19.99 15.37 57.91
CA HIS A 813 -19.99 14.50 59.10
C HIS A 813 -19.40 13.12 58.72
N GLY A 814 -18.51 12.60 59.57
CA GLY A 814 -17.57 11.53 59.25
C GLY A 814 -18.08 10.08 59.34
N ASN A 815 -17.13 9.18 59.04
CA ASN A 815 -17.02 7.73 59.32
C ASN A 815 -18.24 6.82 59.10
N ALA A 816 -18.12 5.86 58.18
CA ALA A 816 -18.03 4.41 58.46
C ALA A 816 -18.29 3.58 57.17
N ALA A 817 -17.71 2.38 57.16
CA ALA A 817 -17.79 1.39 56.10
C ALA A 817 -19.23 0.90 55.81
N GLY A 818 -19.50 0.55 54.55
CA GLY A 818 -20.70 -0.16 54.13
C GLY A 818 -20.82 -0.23 52.60
N GLN A 819 -20.66 -1.43 52.05
CA GLN A 819 -21.06 -1.77 50.68
C GLN A 819 -22.58 -1.61 50.54
N ASP A 820 -23.03 -1.00 49.44
CA ASP A 820 -24.43 -1.03 49.03
C ASP A 820 -24.51 -1.50 47.56
N PRO A 821 -25.04 -2.70 47.27
CA PRO A 821 -24.96 -3.34 45.96
C PRO A 821 -26.20 -3.08 45.08
N ASN A 822 -26.71 -1.85 45.02
CA ASN A 822 -27.85 -1.51 44.16
C ASN A 822 -27.86 -0.01 43.78
N ALA A 823 -27.00 0.37 42.84
CA ALA A 823 -27.17 1.60 42.07
C ALA A 823 -27.55 1.19 40.64
N TYR A 824 -28.86 1.21 40.37
CA TYR A 824 -29.38 1.10 39.00
C TYR A 824 -28.77 2.24 38.18
N ALA A 825 -28.06 1.84 37.12
CA ALA A 825 -27.42 2.74 36.17
C ALA A 825 -28.46 3.50 35.36
N ASP A 826 -28.36 4.84 35.34
CA ASP A 826 -29.03 5.70 34.37
C ASP A 826 -28.46 5.41 32.97
N GLY A 827 -29.05 4.44 32.27
CA GLY A 827 -28.64 4.03 30.92
C GLY A 827 -28.73 5.14 29.87
N GLU A 828 -29.67 6.09 30.05
CA GLU A 828 -29.92 7.17 29.08
C GLU A 828 -28.79 8.21 29.02
N GLY A 829 -28.08 8.44 30.13
CA GLY A 829 -26.97 9.40 30.18
C GLY A 829 -25.68 8.88 29.53
N LEU A 830 -25.50 7.56 29.53
CA LEU A 830 -24.37 6.87 28.91
C LEU A 830 -24.53 6.76 27.39
N GLU A 831 -25.75 6.46 26.90
CA GLU A 831 -26.04 6.40 25.46
C GLU A 831 -25.91 7.76 24.77
N ARG A 832 -26.44 8.84 25.36
CA ARG A 832 -26.25 10.21 24.83
C ARG A 832 -24.76 10.57 24.71
N ARG A 833 -23.98 10.21 25.73
CA ARG A 833 -22.54 10.48 25.75
C ARG A 833 -21.79 9.66 24.70
N ALA A 834 -22.23 8.43 24.43
CA ALA A 834 -21.68 7.61 23.35
C ALA A 834 -21.99 8.18 21.95
N GLN A 835 -23.20 8.70 21.72
CA GLN A 835 -23.57 9.37 20.46
C GLN A 835 -22.81 10.70 20.26
N GLU A 836 -22.65 11.51 21.32
CA GLU A 836 -21.82 12.72 21.28
C GLU A 836 -20.35 12.40 20.98
N LEU A 837 -19.82 11.33 21.58
CA LEU A 837 -18.46 10.85 21.33
C LEU A 837 -18.27 10.32 19.90
N GLY A 838 -19.28 9.67 19.31
CA GLY A 838 -19.22 9.14 17.94
C GLY A 838 -19.00 10.24 16.90
N LEU A 839 -19.68 11.38 17.03
CA LEU A 839 -19.53 12.49 16.09
C LEU A 839 -18.35 13.42 16.39
N ASP A 840 -18.02 13.66 17.65
CA ASP A 840 -16.80 14.41 18.01
C ASP A 840 -15.55 13.65 17.58
N ALA A 841 -15.59 12.31 17.64
CA ALA A 841 -14.58 11.44 17.03
C ALA A 841 -14.64 11.44 15.49
N ALA A 842 -15.83 11.48 14.88
CA ALA A 842 -16.01 11.52 13.41
C ALA A 842 -15.62 12.87 12.81
N LEU A 843 -15.74 13.98 13.53
CA LEU A 843 -15.32 15.30 13.04
C LEU A 843 -13.89 15.63 13.45
N GLY A 844 -13.31 14.93 14.44
CA GLY A 844 -12.01 15.28 15.00
C GLY A 844 -11.98 16.68 15.62
N VAL A 845 -13.16 17.26 15.89
CA VAL A 845 -13.34 18.61 16.45
C VAL A 845 -13.77 18.43 17.90
N GLY A 846 -12.96 18.91 18.84
CA GLY A 846 -13.39 18.99 20.24
C GLY A 846 -14.65 19.86 20.33
N GLY A 847 -15.71 19.32 20.95
CA GLY A 847 -17.11 19.83 20.97
C GLY A 847 -17.29 21.35 21.09
N GLY A 848 -17.06 22.06 19.98
CA GLY A 848 -17.19 23.50 19.84
C GLY A 848 -18.38 23.89 18.97
N ARG A 849 -18.72 25.18 18.96
CA ARG A 849 -19.87 25.76 18.22
C ARG A 849 -19.91 25.37 16.74
N ASP A 850 -18.76 25.19 16.10
CA ASP A 850 -18.67 24.81 14.68
C ASP A 850 -19.12 23.36 14.43
N ALA A 851 -18.84 22.43 15.35
CA ALA A 851 -19.27 21.04 15.23
C ALA A 851 -20.79 20.91 15.38
N GLU A 852 -21.39 21.68 16.29
CA GLU A 852 -22.83 21.73 16.47
C GLU A 852 -23.54 22.38 15.28
N ALA A 853 -23.00 23.47 14.72
CA ALA A 853 -23.51 24.07 13.49
C ALA A 853 -23.43 23.08 12.30
N LEU A 854 -22.38 22.24 12.25
CA LEU A 854 -22.24 21.17 11.27
C LEU A 854 -23.30 20.06 11.46
N ARG A 855 -23.57 19.64 12.70
CA ARG A 855 -24.62 18.65 13.06
C ARG A 855 -25.97 19.02 12.47
N ARG A 856 -26.38 20.29 12.61
CA ARG A 856 -27.72 20.73 12.17
C ARG A 856 -27.97 20.62 10.67
N ARG A 857 -26.92 20.49 9.84
CA ARG A 857 -27.02 20.53 8.37
C ARG A 857 -27.22 19.17 7.72
N PHE A 858 -26.89 18.07 8.40
CA PHE A 858 -26.89 16.73 7.82
C PHE A 858 -27.77 15.81 8.66
N VAL A 859 -28.30 14.76 8.02
CA VAL A 859 -29.02 13.68 8.70
C VAL A 859 -28.19 12.40 8.65
N CYS A 860 -28.29 11.59 9.71
CA CYS A 860 -27.76 10.23 9.74
C CYS A 860 -28.93 9.26 9.71
N LEU A 861 -29.00 8.38 8.70
CA LEU A 861 -30.11 7.44 8.54
C LEU A 861 -29.89 6.11 9.29
N ASP A 862 -28.67 5.86 9.73
CA ASP A 862 -28.27 4.60 10.37
C ASP A 862 -28.47 4.63 11.88
N GLU A 863 -28.15 5.76 12.52
CA GLU A 863 -28.44 6.02 13.93
C GLU A 863 -29.31 7.25 14.06
N LEU A 864 -30.49 7.08 14.66
CA LEU A 864 -31.40 8.17 14.97
C LEU A 864 -31.14 8.71 16.36
N GLU A 865 -31.25 10.03 16.47
CA GLU A 865 -31.26 10.69 17.77
C GLU A 865 -32.47 10.24 18.59
N PHE A 866 -32.29 10.15 19.90
CA PHE A 866 -33.37 9.86 20.81
C PHE A 866 -34.47 10.94 20.71
N ALA A 867 -35.73 10.52 20.60
CA ALA A 867 -36.83 11.45 20.45
C ALA A 867 -37.09 12.22 21.75
N GLU A 868 -36.76 13.52 21.76
CA GLU A 868 -36.98 14.42 22.89
C GLU A 868 -38.35 15.11 22.87
N MET A 869 -39.02 15.13 21.71
CA MET A 869 -40.28 15.83 21.49
C MET A 869 -41.37 14.93 20.91
N HIS A 870 -42.62 15.31 21.22
CA HIS A 870 -43.85 14.65 20.84
C HIS A 870 -44.87 15.72 20.38
N ASP A 871 -44.75 16.14 19.13
CA ASP A 871 -45.53 17.26 18.59
C ASP A 871 -46.19 16.91 17.25
N ASP A 872 -47.26 17.62 16.90
CA ASP A 872 -47.92 17.42 15.61
C ASP A 872 -47.12 18.13 14.51
N VAL A 873 -46.71 17.38 13.49
CA VAL A 873 -45.98 17.89 12.32
C VAL A 873 -46.91 17.91 11.12
N PHE A 874 -47.15 19.08 10.55
CA PHE A 874 -47.94 19.26 9.33
C PHE A 874 -47.02 19.48 8.14
N ILE A 875 -47.27 18.76 7.05
CA ILE A 875 -46.56 18.88 5.78
C ILE A 875 -47.58 19.22 4.70
N GLY A 876 -47.45 20.39 4.09
CA GLY A 876 -48.32 20.93 3.05
C GLY A 876 -47.65 20.94 1.67
N PHE A 877 -48.42 20.60 0.66
CA PHE A 877 -48.04 20.48 -0.74
C PHE A 877 -48.88 21.41 -1.62
N GLY A 878 -48.31 21.78 -2.78
CA GLY A 878 -48.98 22.65 -3.75
C GLY A 878 -50.07 21.94 -4.55
N SER A 879 -49.96 20.62 -4.69
CA SER A 879 -50.92 19.80 -5.43
C SER A 879 -51.47 18.62 -4.62
N GLU A 880 -52.69 18.20 -4.98
CA GLU A 880 -53.32 17.01 -4.42
C GLU A 880 -52.52 15.74 -4.77
N GLN A 881 -51.98 15.68 -5.99
CA GLN A 881 -51.20 14.55 -6.49
C GLN A 881 -49.92 14.33 -5.65
N GLU A 882 -49.22 15.39 -5.24
CA GLU A 882 -48.05 15.29 -4.37
C GLU A 882 -48.42 14.81 -2.95
N ARG A 883 -49.54 15.31 -2.39
CA ARG A 883 -50.07 14.82 -1.10
C ARG A 883 -50.39 13.34 -1.18
N ASP A 884 -51.04 12.90 -2.25
CA ASP A 884 -51.46 11.50 -2.42
C ASP A 884 -50.24 10.59 -2.60
N ALA A 885 -49.26 10.99 -3.42
CA ALA A 885 -47.99 10.28 -3.55
C ALA A 885 -47.23 10.20 -2.21
N PHE A 886 -47.28 11.26 -1.39
CA PHE A 886 -46.72 11.23 -0.05
C PHE A 886 -47.46 10.25 0.86
N CYS A 887 -48.81 10.25 0.82
CA CYS A 887 -49.63 9.31 1.59
C CYS A 887 -49.35 7.85 1.21
N ASP A 888 -49.18 7.56 -0.07
CA ASP A 888 -48.91 6.22 -0.58
C ASP A 888 -47.54 5.68 -0.13
N ALA A 889 -46.61 6.58 0.23
CA ALA A 889 -45.30 6.24 0.76
C ALA A 889 -45.26 6.01 2.28
N LEU A 890 -46.33 6.40 3.02
CA LEU A 890 -46.41 6.22 4.47
C LEU A 890 -46.53 4.73 4.86
N PRO A 891 -46.08 4.33 6.06
CA PRO A 891 -46.18 2.94 6.51
C PRO A 891 -47.61 2.50 6.87
N ALA A 892 -48.55 3.45 7.02
CA ALA A 892 -49.98 3.18 7.23
C ALA A 892 -50.84 4.21 6.48
N ALA A 893 -52.08 3.85 6.19
CA ALA A 893 -53.00 4.71 5.42
C ALA A 893 -53.36 5.99 6.20
N ALA A 894 -53.30 7.14 5.52
CA ALA A 894 -53.71 8.40 6.10
C ALA A 894 -55.26 8.52 6.09
N THR A 895 -55.85 8.72 7.27
CA THR A 895 -57.30 8.90 7.42
C THR A 895 -57.71 10.31 7.04
N THR A 896 -58.76 10.45 6.23
CA THR A 896 -59.39 11.74 5.98
C THR A 896 -60.08 12.23 7.25
N MET A 897 -59.87 13.48 7.65
CA MET A 897 -60.67 14.08 8.73
C MET A 897 -62.15 14.09 8.35
N SER A 898 -62.91 13.09 8.80
CA SER A 898 -64.37 13.10 8.74
C SER A 898 -64.92 13.96 9.86
N ARG A 899 -65.87 14.85 9.52
CA ARG A 899 -66.61 15.69 10.48
C ARG A 899 -67.07 14.89 11.72
N GLY A 900 -66.61 15.32 12.90
CA GLY A 900 -67.34 15.21 14.17
C GLY A 900 -67.13 13.94 15.01
N MET A 901 -66.29 14.03 16.04
CA MET A 901 -66.61 13.75 17.46
C MET A 901 -65.32 13.74 18.27
N THR A 902 -65.15 14.76 19.11
CA THR A 902 -64.08 14.82 20.10
C THR A 902 -64.38 13.81 21.21
N PHE A 903 -63.85 12.58 21.12
CA PHE A 903 -63.77 11.74 22.30
C PHE A 903 -62.54 12.15 23.12
N LYS A 904 -62.78 12.87 24.21
CA LYS A 904 -61.81 13.01 25.30
C LYS A 904 -61.48 11.60 25.81
N ARG A 905 -60.29 11.08 25.51
CA ARG A 905 -59.70 9.97 26.25
C ARG A 905 -59.33 10.49 27.65
N ARG A 906 -59.74 9.73 28.65
CA ARG A 906 -59.51 9.99 30.07
C ARG A 906 -58.18 9.38 30.50
#